data_AF-A0A4Q1C7Z0-F1
#
_entry.id   AF-A0A4Q1C7Z0-F1
#
_cell.length_a   1.000
_cell.length_b   1.000
_cell.length_c   1.000
_cell.angle_alpha   90.00
_cell.angle_beta   90.00
_cell.angle_gamma   90.00
#
_symmetry.space_group_name_H-M   'P 1'
#
loop_
_entity.id
_entity.type
_entity.pdbx_description
1 polymer ?
#
loop_
_entity_poly.entity_id
_entity_poly.type
_entity_poly.pdbx_seq_one_letter_code
_entity_poly.pdbx_strand_id
1 'polypeptide(L)'
;MIRHPFRAIRDAIRLMAFGLFAAVLQAQAPDTADAPVNYDADSQALILARRYLEGGDGSRAALLEALQHMGWGVRNAQGAVLKAPPAGSDTGLAMRDYELEELLWNPAEQPTIRFISFAQAIAVPFEDADPEELAQDLVDTLRRSADSTQPQQRFWSRFIIALGRVSAANYDLGMPAPAAIIPPNPAQLKSLEKEALTNPFALLKAAQPTPVWADDDPVLAPSPRPSRREDDARPDATERDEQRMNEISEELQKLLQDHGSPDAARQKAAQEKMAKLTAEMSAISTRQQAAAMRQMNSAMQQLKAMQEDGTDEEKSEDEETAEGDEGPRFLAEWRDQPLSLLQVALISRVFAADVRQAALRDARPTGQATLAWPRLPLAAIGLAQAGGPPTSFSGQFSGAAGDLWATGWGAYTGEVLEHHLPNNKFSKGVGIANTIIAWFKTIMTVARQKITIEVENAPLVRTKTRSPGEQRTARAKVEIDFPKSDVLKAIRAAGNLTTLDLQMPDGGPVGGAKVVWRLPEGSYNGKYQTANGGSQYRPDLAVVQFAQAGGPAAYISYTNDAGEATITIEGVPQRRLLPPTVRPYPRRAAVAVEVTIKVGNLTQDLNDAINTAMGGPISGGLSFIADMVLRTSFFFQKSKAFEVTDWKEPAWEGQFEITVKGSGSKREKGEKGGPDRDNSWSMDRYMEGRLHTPDWEEENEEAKEYTTDGRHKLEVDGDSRYFRLNDSSSSKTRDSHNRYEAIGPMQIQPPGRNQLELHSRAEPSGSAELVFNGGMMQLDLRPFFGAECIVGRSEQGRGRNWSKAGPEYLSLLGGVYPEHFTIIEPNDGSSEVIEGTKTFDYYNGSLPYVSNFDVVVTVKYQLWKNGPPPKNKRR
;
A
#
# COMPACT_ATOMS: atom_id res chain seq x y z
N MET A 1 38.23 34.60 -68.45
CA MET A 1 37.28 35.64 -68.91
C MET A 1 35.88 35.08 -68.80
N ILE A 2 35.01 35.81 -68.12
CA ILE A 2 33.70 35.40 -67.61
C ILE A 2 32.67 35.28 -68.75
N ARG A 3 31.93 34.16 -68.85
CA ARG A 3 30.44 34.07 -68.76
C ARG A 3 29.90 32.68 -69.10
N HIS A 4 28.87 32.31 -68.32
CA HIS A 4 28.14 31.05 -68.17
C HIS A 4 27.70 30.31 -69.44
N PRO A 5 27.31 29.03 -69.27
CA PRO A 5 25.90 28.73 -69.52
C PRO A 5 25.21 27.96 -68.38
N PHE A 6 24.13 28.57 -67.89
CA PHE A 6 23.01 27.90 -67.25
C PHE A 6 22.34 26.97 -68.28
N ARG A 7 22.67 25.69 -68.27
CA ARG A 7 21.89 24.64 -68.95
C ARG A 7 22.03 23.23 -68.34
N ALA A 8 23.00 23.00 -67.47
CA ALA A 8 23.25 21.65 -66.91
C ALA A 8 22.37 21.27 -65.70
N ILE A 9 21.65 22.21 -65.07
CA ILE A 9 20.91 21.92 -63.82
C ILE A 9 19.46 21.47 -64.09
N ARG A 10 18.90 21.73 -65.28
CA ARG A 10 17.49 21.41 -65.56
C ARG A 10 17.26 19.98 -66.07
N ASP A 11 18.28 19.36 -66.69
CA ASP A 11 18.17 17.98 -67.17
C ASP A 11 18.67 16.94 -66.14
N ALA A 12 19.54 17.34 -65.20
CA ALA A 12 19.94 16.49 -64.07
C ALA A 12 18.80 16.26 -63.06
N ILE A 13 17.85 17.20 -62.93
CA ILE A 13 16.69 17.07 -62.03
C ILE A 13 15.55 16.23 -62.67
N ARG A 14 15.54 16.05 -64.00
CA ARG A 14 14.55 15.20 -64.68
C ARG A 14 15.03 13.77 -64.95
N LEU A 15 16.34 13.50 -64.94
CA LEU A 15 16.89 12.14 -65.01
C LEU A 15 17.17 11.48 -63.66
N MET A 16 17.14 12.22 -62.54
CA MET A 16 17.17 11.66 -61.17
C MET A 16 15.77 11.38 -60.57
N ALA A 17 14.70 11.57 -61.35
CA ALA A 17 13.32 11.39 -60.88
C ALA A 17 12.64 10.10 -61.39
N PHE A 18 13.33 9.21 -62.14
CA PHE A 18 12.67 8.06 -62.77
C PHE A 18 13.49 6.76 -62.84
N GLY A 19 14.46 6.57 -61.93
CA GLY A 19 15.26 5.34 -61.94
C GLY A 19 15.94 5.07 -60.61
N LEU A 20 15.17 4.67 -59.59
CA LEU A 20 15.71 3.98 -58.41
C LEU A 20 14.57 3.23 -57.69
N PHE A 21 14.80 1.93 -57.50
CA PHE A 21 14.05 0.99 -56.67
C PHE A 21 12.67 0.52 -57.15
N ALA A 22 12.66 -0.19 -58.29
CA ALA A 22 11.88 -1.43 -58.39
C ALA A 22 12.70 -2.58 -57.79
N ALA A 23 13.05 -2.47 -56.50
CA ALA A 23 13.35 -3.67 -55.73
C ALA A 23 12.00 -4.33 -55.46
N VAL A 24 11.92 -5.60 -55.80
CA VAL A 24 10.84 -6.50 -55.42
C VAL A 24 10.68 -6.39 -53.90
N LEU A 25 9.73 -5.56 -53.45
CA LEU A 25 9.07 -5.71 -52.17
C LEU A 25 8.30 -7.03 -52.30
N GLN A 26 9.00 -8.15 -52.09
CA GLN A 26 8.38 -9.25 -51.39
C GLN A 26 7.89 -8.62 -50.10
N ALA A 27 6.60 -8.33 -50.04
CA ALA A 27 5.93 -8.13 -48.79
C ALA A 27 6.34 -9.34 -47.94
N GLN A 28 7.23 -9.13 -46.98
CA GLN A 28 7.37 -10.07 -45.89
C GLN A 28 5.94 -10.26 -45.41
N ALA A 29 5.43 -11.49 -45.52
CA ALA A 29 4.17 -11.83 -44.90
C ALA A 29 4.25 -11.26 -43.48
N PRO A 30 3.23 -10.49 -43.03
CA PRO A 30 3.26 -9.90 -41.70
C PRO A 30 3.72 -11.00 -40.76
N ASP A 31 4.79 -10.73 -39.98
CA ASP A 31 5.33 -11.66 -39.01
C ASP A 31 4.14 -12.35 -38.36
N THR A 32 4.04 -13.66 -38.54
CA THR A 32 2.93 -14.45 -38.04
C THR A 32 2.87 -14.11 -36.57
N ALA A 33 1.86 -13.33 -36.16
CA ALA A 33 1.72 -12.85 -34.79
C ALA A 33 1.98 -14.05 -33.89
N ASP A 34 3.03 -13.95 -33.07
CA ASP A 34 3.46 -15.06 -32.23
C ASP A 34 2.23 -15.64 -31.54
N ALA A 35 2.12 -16.97 -31.55
CA ALA A 35 1.01 -17.64 -30.91
C ALA A 35 0.87 -17.08 -29.49
N PRO A 36 -0.34 -16.63 -29.08
CA PRO A 36 -0.52 -15.92 -27.83
C PRO A 36 0.05 -16.76 -26.69
N VAL A 37 1.02 -16.19 -25.96
CA VAL A 37 1.62 -16.85 -24.79
C VAL A 37 0.49 -17.08 -23.79
N ASN A 38 0.24 -18.35 -23.47
CA ASN A 38 -0.78 -18.72 -22.49
C ASN A 38 -0.20 -18.53 -21.08
N TYR A 39 -0.48 -17.38 -20.49
CA TYR A 39 -0.12 -17.09 -19.10
C TYR A 39 -1.01 -17.91 -18.15
N ASP A 40 -0.44 -18.37 -17.03
CA ASP A 40 -1.25 -18.89 -15.95
C ASP A 40 -2.14 -17.78 -15.36
N ALA A 41 -3.17 -18.16 -14.60
CA ALA A 41 -4.16 -17.20 -14.09
C ALA A 41 -3.56 -16.13 -13.14
N ASP A 42 -2.48 -16.44 -12.41
CA ASP A 42 -1.80 -15.46 -11.54
C ASP A 42 -1.05 -14.43 -12.38
N SER A 43 -0.28 -14.91 -13.35
CA SER A 43 0.43 -14.06 -14.29
C SER A 43 -0.54 -13.15 -15.06
N GLN A 44 -1.69 -13.69 -15.50
CA GLN A 44 -2.70 -12.90 -16.21
C GLN A 44 -3.34 -11.82 -15.32
N ALA A 45 -3.72 -12.16 -14.08
CA ALA A 45 -4.26 -11.19 -13.14
C ALA A 45 -3.26 -10.05 -12.85
N LEU A 46 -1.97 -10.39 -12.67
CA LEU A 46 -0.90 -9.41 -12.46
C LEU A 46 -0.68 -8.51 -13.67
N ILE A 47 -0.65 -9.07 -14.88
CA ILE A 47 -0.50 -8.32 -16.13
C ILE A 47 -1.66 -7.34 -16.31
N LEU A 48 -2.91 -7.78 -16.12
CA LEU A 48 -4.07 -6.90 -16.28
C LEU A 48 -4.13 -5.83 -15.19
N ALA A 49 -3.77 -6.16 -13.94
CA ALA A 49 -3.74 -5.19 -12.85
C ALA A 49 -2.69 -4.10 -13.12
N ARG A 50 -1.50 -4.48 -13.60
CA ARG A 50 -0.47 -3.52 -14.01
C ARG A 50 -0.96 -2.63 -15.16
N ARG A 51 -1.49 -3.21 -16.25
CA ARG A 51 -2.02 -2.44 -17.39
C ARG A 51 -3.16 -1.49 -17.00
N TYR A 52 -3.99 -1.87 -16.03
CA TYR A 52 -5.02 -0.99 -15.49
C TYR A 52 -4.41 0.20 -14.74
N LEU A 53 -3.49 -0.04 -13.80
CA LEU A 53 -2.87 1.00 -12.99
C LEU A 53 -1.92 1.91 -13.78
N GLU A 54 -1.32 1.43 -14.87
CA GLU A 54 -0.56 2.26 -15.82
C GLU A 54 -1.39 3.39 -16.44
N GLY A 55 -2.73 3.24 -16.47
CA GLY A 55 -3.64 4.23 -17.05
C GLY A 55 -3.63 4.24 -18.58
N GLY A 56 -4.14 5.34 -19.16
CA GLY A 56 -4.22 5.52 -20.61
C GLY A 56 -5.18 4.56 -21.33
N ASP A 57 -5.03 4.42 -22.64
CA ASP A 57 -5.92 3.62 -23.49
C ASP A 57 -5.90 2.12 -23.13
N GLY A 58 -4.76 1.63 -22.61
CA GLY A 58 -4.59 0.24 -22.18
C GLY A 58 -5.43 -0.13 -20.96
N SER A 59 -5.73 0.83 -20.08
CA SER A 59 -6.46 0.59 -18.83
C SER A 59 -7.89 0.09 -19.06
N ARG A 60 -8.59 0.67 -20.06
CA ARG A 60 -9.95 0.24 -20.43
C ARG A 60 -9.94 -1.20 -20.93
N ALA A 61 -9.04 -1.51 -21.85
CA ALA A 61 -8.92 -2.85 -22.42
C ALA A 61 -8.64 -3.87 -21.31
N ALA A 62 -7.69 -3.55 -20.41
CA ALA A 62 -7.33 -4.41 -19.29
C ALA A 62 -8.50 -4.63 -18.32
N LEU A 63 -9.25 -3.59 -17.96
CA LEU A 63 -10.41 -3.74 -17.07
C LEU A 63 -11.54 -4.54 -17.73
N LEU A 64 -11.82 -4.29 -19.01
CA LEU A 64 -12.83 -5.06 -19.76
C LEU A 64 -12.43 -6.53 -19.92
N GLU A 65 -11.14 -6.82 -20.09
CA GLU A 65 -10.60 -8.17 -20.16
C GLU A 65 -10.67 -8.86 -18.78
N ALA A 66 -10.30 -8.15 -17.72
CA ALA A 66 -10.43 -8.65 -16.35
C ALA A 66 -11.89 -8.99 -16.00
N LEU A 67 -12.85 -8.13 -16.36
CA LEU A 67 -14.28 -8.42 -16.21
C LEU A 67 -14.71 -9.67 -16.98
N GLN A 68 -14.18 -9.90 -18.18
CA GLN A 68 -14.47 -11.13 -18.93
C GLN A 68 -13.93 -12.38 -18.23
N HIS A 69 -12.70 -12.32 -17.68
CA HIS A 69 -12.13 -13.43 -16.90
C HIS A 69 -12.87 -13.68 -15.59
N MET A 70 -13.41 -12.63 -14.96
CA MET A 70 -14.31 -12.74 -13.81
C MET A 70 -15.70 -13.26 -14.19
N GLY A 71 -16.04 -13.32 -15.49
CA GLY A 71 -17.37 -13.72 -15.95
C GLY A 71 -18.44 -12.64 -15.75
N TRP A 72 -18.04 -11.37 -15.76
CA TRP A 72 -18.92 -10.22 -15.54
C TRP A 72 -19.28 -9.55 -16.86
N GLY A 73 -20.55 -9.15 -16.99
CA GLY A 73 -21.01 -8.35 -18.12
C GLY A 73 -20.71 -6.86 -17.95
N VAL A 74 -20.91 -6.10 -19.04
CA VAL A 74 -21.00 -4.64 -19.01
C VAL A 74 -22.40 -4.23 -19.44
N ARG A 75 -23.05 -3.38 -18.66
CA ARG A 75 -24.41 -2.89 -18.94
C ARG A 75 -24.45 -1.37 -19.04
N ASN A 76 -25.35 -0.84 -19.85
CA ASN A 76 -25.60 0.60 -19.83
C ASN A 76 -26.44 1.01 -18.61
N ALA A 77 -26.69 2.32 -18.48
CA ALA A 77 -27.55 2.87 -17.42
C ALA A 77 -28.98 2.28 -17.40
N GLN A 78 -29.49 1.81 -18.55
CA GLN A 78 -30.81 1.17 -18.68
C GLN A 78 -30.78 -0.35 -18.41
N GLY A 79 -29.61 -0.91 -18.08
CA GLY A 79 -29.43 -2.35 -17.82
C GLY A 79 -29.27 -3.20 -19.07
N ALA A 80 -29.22 -2.63 -20.27
CA ALA A 80 -28.96 -3.37 -21.50
C ALA A 80 -27.49 -3.82 -21.52
N VAL A 81 -27.25 -5.09 -21.84
CA VAL A 81 -25.91 -5.66 -21.93
C VAL A 81 -25.19 -5.07 -23.15
N LEU A 82 -24.14 -4.29 -22.89
CA LEU A 82 -23.24 -3.76 -23.91
C LEU A 82 -22.16 -4.79 -24.28
N LYS A 83 -21.68 -5.54 -23.28
CA LYS A 83 -20.67 -6.59 -23.46
C LYS A 83 -21.02 -7.78 -22.56
N ALA A 84 -21.33 -8.93 -23.16
CA ALA A 84 -21.58 -10.16 -22.40
C ALA A 84 -20.25 -10.84 -22.01
N PRO A 85 -20.21 -11.57 -20.89
CA PRO A 85 -19.07 -12.43 -20.57
C PRO A 85 -18.96 -13.59 -21.58
N PRO A 86 -17.78 -14.24 -21.69
CA PRO A 86 -17.63 -15.43 -22.52
C PRO A 86 -18.68 -16.52 -22.22
N ALA A 87 -19.14 -17.23 -23.25
CA ALA A 87 -20.13 -18.28 -23.08
C ALA A 87 -19.66 -19.33 -22.06
N GLY A 88 -20.53 -19.68 -21.11
CA GLY A 88 -20.21 -20.63 -20.03
C GLY A 88 -19.41 -20.06 -18.85
N SER A 89 -19.07 -18.77 -18.87
CA SER A 89 -18.38 -18.09 -17.76
C SER A 89 -19.27 -17.09 -17.00
N ASP A 90 -20.51 -16.88 -17.42
CA ASP A 90 -21.40 -15.87 -16.85
C ASP A 90 -21.69 -16.11 -15.37
N THR A 91 -21.33 -15.13 -14.54
CA THR A 91 -21.58 -15.10 -13.09
C THR A 91 -22.81 -14.28 -12.72
N GLY A 92 -23.45 -13.63 -13.69
CA GLY A 92 -24.58 -12.73 -13.48
C GLY A 92 -24.24 -11.34 -12.99
N LEU A 93 -23.01 -11.14 -12.55
CA LEU A 93 -22.51 -9.85 -12.15
C LEU A 93 -22.24 -9.01 -13.40
N ALA A 94 -22.48 -7.71 -13.29
CA ALA A 94 -22.16 -6.78 -14.35
C ALA A 94 -21.62 -5.47 -13.78
N MET A 95 -20.72 -4.83 -14.52
CA MET A 95 -20.33 -3.44 -14.29
C MET A 95 -21.14 -2.51 -15.18
N ARG A 96 -21.54 -1.35 -14.67
CA ARG A 96 -22.22 -0.37 -15.51
C ARG A 96 -21.19 0.42 -16.31
N ASP A 97 -21.54 0.83 -17.51
CA ASP A 97 -20.69 1.60 -18.41
C ASP A 97 -20.19 2.88 -17.75
N TYR A 98 -21.06 3.64 -17.09
CA TYR A 98 -20.65 4.84 -16.39
C TYR A 98 -19.72 4.52 -15.20
N GLU A 99 -19.90 3.39 -14.51
CA GLU A 99 -18.98 2.98 -13.43
C GLU A 99 -17.60 2.60 -13.97
N LEU A 100 -17.55 2.01 -15.16
CA LEU A 100 -16.28 1.80 -15.87
C LEU A 100 -15.61 3.14 -16.18
N GLU A 101 -16.35 4.13 -16.69
CA GLU A 101 -15.78 5.47 -16.93
C GLU A 101 -15.22 6.09 -15.65
N GLU A 102 -15.93 5.95 -14.53
CA GLU A 102 -15.46 6.42 -13.22
C GLU A 102 -14.17 5.72 -12.79
N LEU A 103 -14.12 4.39 -12.90
CA LEU A 103 -12.96 3.60 -12.53
C LEU A 103 -11.79 3.79 -13.50
N LEU A 104 -12.04 4.21 -14.75
CA LEU A 104 -10.99 4.48 -15.73
C LEU A 104 -10.48 5.93 -15.67
N TRP A 105 -11.06 6.77 -14.83
CA TRP A 105 -10.60 8.14 -14.65
C TRP A 105 -9.31 8.18 -13.82
N ASN A 106 -8.18 8.43 -14.49
CA ASN A 106 -6.81 8.48 -13.95
C ASN A 106 -6.53 7.41 -12.86
N PRO A 107 -6.49 6.10 -13.20
CA PRO A 107 -6.36 5.03 -12.22
C PRO A 107 -5.18 5.17 -11.25
N ALA A 108 -4.05 5.69 -11.72
CA ALA A 108 -2.86 5.96 -10.91
C ALA A 108 -3.00 7.13 -9.93
N GLU A 109 -3.95 8.04 -10.18
CA GLU A 109 -4.18 9.22 -9.34
C GLU A 109 -5.42 9.09 -8.44
N GLN A 110 -6.23 8.06 -8.67
CA GLN A 110 -7.41 7.77 -7.86
C GLN A 110 -7.00 7.65 -6.39
N PRO A 111 -7.80 8.23 -5.48
CA PRO A 111 -7.51 8.08 -4.07
C PRO A 111 -7.75 6.65 -3.63
N THR A 112 -7.05 6.28 -2.56
CA THR A 112 -7.17 4.98 -1.92
C THR A 112 -7.93 5.09 -0.60
N ILE A 113 -8.61 4.03 -0.21
CA ILE A 113 -9.34 3.93 1.05
C ILE A 113 -8.65 2.90 1.93
N ARG A 114 -8.41 3.24 3.20
CA ARG A 114 -7.86 2.29 4.16
C ARG A 114 -8.82 1.11 4.29
N PHE A 115 -8.29 -0.10 4.27
CA PHE A 115 -9.12 -1.30 4.25
C PHE A 115 -10.06 -1.38 5.47
N ILE A 116 -9.60 -0.98 6.66
CA ILE A 116 -10.48 -0.90 7.84
C ILE A 116 -11.60 0.12 7.71
N SER A 117 -11.34 1.26 7.07
CA SER A 117 -12.37 2.28 6.86
C SER A 117 -13.43 1.79 5.88
N PHE A 118 -13.03 0.99 4.90
CA PHE A 118 -13.95 0.29 4.01
C PHE A 118 -14.80 -0.76 4.75
N ALA A 119 -14.17 -1.59 5.59
CA ALA A 119 -14.89 -2.56 6.41
C ALA A 119 -15.86 -1.90 7.41
N GLN A 120 -15.45 -0.81 8.06
CA GLN A 120 -16.32 0.01 8.91
C GLN A 120 -17.57 0.48 8.15
N ALA A 121 -17.41 0.92 6.89
CA ALA A 121 -18.53 1.35 6.06
C ALA A 121 -19.46 0.18 5.69
N ILE A 122 -18.91 -1.02 5.47
CA ILE A 122 -19.70 -2.22 5.16
C ILE A 122 -20.36 -2.80 6.41
N ALA A 123 -19.76 -2.70 7.60
CA ALA A 123 -20.30 -3.21 8.86
C ALA A 123 -21.57 -2.47 9.29
N VAL A 124 -21.72 -1.20 8.88
CA VAL A 124 -22.86 -0.33 9.22
C VAL A 124 -24.25 -1.00 9.13
N PRO A 125 -24.63 -1.64 8.01
CA PRO A 125 -25.93 -2.30 7.88
C PRO A 125 -26.08 -3.62 8.66
N PHE A 126 -25.02 -4.12 9.30
CA PHE A 126 -25.04 -5.34 10.11
C PHE A 126 -25.21 -4.96 11.59
N GLU A 127 -26.19 -5.56 12.24
CA GLU A 127 -26.43 -5.36 13.67
C GLU A 127 -25.28 -6.02 14.44
N ASP A 128 -24.62 -5.28 15.33
CA ASP A 128 -23.52 -5.74 16.19
C ASP A 128 -22.23 -6.23 15.49
N ALA A 129 -22.09 -6.05 14.17
CA ALA A 129 -20.86 -6.46 13.47
C ALA A 129 -19.66 -5.61 13.88
N ASP A 130 -18.60 -6.27 14.37
CA ASP A 130 -17.33 -5.62 14.61
C ASP A 130 -16.59 -5.35 13.28
N PRO A 131 -16.19 -4.10 12.99
CA PRO A 131 -15.49 -3.79 11.75
C PRO A 131 -14.13 -4.47 11.58
N GLU A 132 -13.42 -4.80 12.65
CA GLU A 132 -12.13 -5.48 12.55
C GLU A 132 -12.33 -6.95 12.21
N GLU A 133 -13.30 -7.61 12.84
CA GLU A 133 -13.75 -8.96 12.49
C GLU A 133 -14.23 -9.04 11.04
N LEU A 134 -15.09 -8.12 10.60
CA LEU A 134 -15.55 -8.08 9.22
C LEU A 134 -14.40 -7.87 8.22
N ALA A 135 -13.42 -7.03 8.55
CA ALA A 135 -12.26 -6.82 7.70
C ALA A 135 -11.39 -8.09 7.58
N GLN A 136 -11.19 -8.80 8.69
CA GLN A 136 -10.49 -10.07 8.72
C GLN A 136 -11.22 -11.11 7.86
N ASP A 137 -12.53 -11.24 8.04
CA ASP A 137 -13.39 -12.16 7.29
C ASP A 137 -13.35 -11.89 5.78
N LEU A 138 -13.29 -10.61 5.38
CA LEU A 138 -13.13 -10.21 3.98
C LEU A 138 -11.76 -10.60 3.41
N VAL A 139 -10.67 -10.44 4.17
CA VAL A 139 -9.31 -10.84 3.73
C VAL A 139 -9.21 -12.35 3.60
N ASP A 140 -9.72 -13.10 4.58
CA ASP A 140 -9.67 -14.56 4.54
C ASP A 140 -10.56 -15.12 3.43
N THR A 141 -11.68 -14.45 3.16
CA THR A 141 -12.51 -14.72 1.99
C THR A 141 -11.75 -14.51 0.68
N LEU A 142 -10.99 -13.41 0.54
CA LEU A 142 -10.16 -13.18 -0.64
C LEU A 142 -9.11 -14.29 -0.77
N ARG A 143 -8.38 -14.62 0.29
CA ARG A 143 -7.36 -15.68 0.27
C ARG A 143 -7.94 -17.02 -0.15
N ARG A 144 -9.03 -17.47 0.46
CA ARG A 144 -9.71 -18.71 0.07
C ARG A 144 -10.23 -18.67 -1.36
N SER A 145 -10.77 -17.53 -1.78
CA SER A 145 -11.22 -17.35 -3.17
C SER A 145 -10.06 -17.43 -4.16
N ALA A 146 -8.85 -16.97 -3.81
CA ALA A 146 -7.66 -17.06 -4.64
C ALA A 146 -7.17 -18.51 -4.85
N ASP A 147 -7.60 -19.44 -4.00
CA ASP A 147 -7.34 -20.87 -4.11
C ASP A 147 -8.56 -21.67 -4.60
N SER A 148 -9.66 -21.00 -4.96
CA SER A 148 -10.88 -21.64 -5.43
C SER A 148 -10.65 -22.48 -6.70
N THR A 149 -11.33 -23.61 -6.80
CA THR A 149 -11.34 -24.43 -8.03
C THR A 149 -12.12 -23.74 -9.16
N GLN A 150 -13.04 -22.83 -8.83
CA GLN A 150 -13.81 -22.07 -9.80
C GLN A 150 -12.94 -20.99 -10.47
N PRO A 151 -12.72 -21.05 -11.79
CA PRO A 151 -11.80 -20.14 -12.47
C PRO A 151 -12.13 -18.65 -12.30
N GLN A 152 -13.43 -18.31 -12.33
CA GLN A 152 -13.91 -16.92 -12.22
C GLN A 152 -13.66 -16.35 -10.82
N GLN A 153 -13.98 -17.13 -9.77
CA GLN A 153 -13.75 -16.74 -8.38
C GLN A 153 -12.26 -16.60 -8.07
N ARG A 154 -11.47 -17.57 -8.53
CA ARG A 154 -10.02 -17.56 -8.44
C ARG A 154 -9.42 -16.32 -9.09
N PHE A 155 -9.84 -16.03 -10.32
CA PHE A 155 -9.36 -14.86 -11.05
C PHE A 155 -9.77 -13.54 -10.36
N TRP A 156 -11.03 -13.40 -9.93
CA TRP A 156 -11.51 -12.20 -9.22
C TRP A 156 -10.65 -11.86 -8.01
N SER A 157 -10.39 -12.84 -7.14
CA SER A 157 -9.59 -12.60 -5.94
C SER A 157 -8.13 -12.30 -6.27
N ARG A 158 -7.51 -13.08 -7.18
CA ARG A 158 -6.12 -12.86 -7.61
C ARG A 158 -5.95 -11.49 -8.27
N PHE A 159 -6.94 -11.01 -9.00
CA PHE A 159 -6.93 -9.67 -9.59
C PHE A 159 -7.00 -8.57 -8.51
N ILE A 160 -7.85 -8.72 -7.50
CA ILE A 160 -7.90 -7.80 -6.33
C ILE A 160 -6.56 -7.77 -5.59
N ILE A 161 -5.95 -8.94 -5.34
CA ILE A 161 -4.64 -9.05 -4.68
C ILE A 161 -3.55 -8.41 -5.54
N ALA A 162 -3.55 -8.71 -6.84
CA ALA A 162 -2.59 -8.16 -7.81
C ALA A 162 -2.66 -6.63 -7.89
N LEU A 163 -3.84 -6.02 -7.82
CA LEU A 163 -4.00 -4.56 -7.76
C LEU A 163 -3.24 -3.95 -6.57
N GLY A 164 -3.21 -4.63 -5.42
CA GLY A 164 -2.39 -4.20 -4.27
C GLY A 164 -0.89 -4.33 -4.54
N ARG A 165 -0.46 -5.48 -5.08
CA ARG A 165 0.95 -5.78 -5.37
C ARG A 165 1.56 -4.82 -6.39
N VAL A 166 0.81 -4.45 -7.42
CA VAL A 166 1.29 -3.54 -8.47
C VAL A 166 1.00 -2.07 -8.19
N SER A 167 0.34 -1.76 -7.07
CA SER A 167 0.12 -0.37 -6.64
C SER A 167 1.43 0.28 -6.18
N ALA A 168 1.45 1.62 -6.15
CA ALA A 168 2.57 2.36 -5.58
C ALA A 168 2.83 2.04 -4.10
N ALA A 169 1.83 1.54 -3.37
CA ALA A 169 1.97 1.10 -1.99
C ALA A 169 2.55 -0.32 -1.85
N ASN A 170 2.56 -1.11 -2.94
CA ASN A 170 3.14 -2.46 -3.04
C ASN A 170 2.80 -3.35 -1.84
N TYR A 171 1.51 -3.59 -1.60
CA TYR A 171 1.04 -4.43 -0.51
C TYR A 171 0.35 -5.69 -1.02
N ASP A 172 0.30 -6.72 -0.18
CA ASP A 172 -0.23 -8.03 -0.56
C ASP A 172 -1.29 -8.53 0.42
N LEU A 173 -2.56 -8.58 -0.03
CA LEU A 173 -3.65 -9.14 0.77
C LEU A 173 -3.63 -10.68 0.81
N GLY A 174 -2.88 -11.32 -0.11
CA GLY A 174 -2.76 -12.78 -0.22
C GLY A 174 -1.75 -13.38 0.76
N MET A 175 -0.80 -12.59 1.25
CA MET A 175 0.19 -13.06 2.23
C MET A 175 -0.35 -12.85 3.65
N PRO A 176 -0.12 -13.77 4.60
CA PRO A 176 -0.29 -13.47 6.01
C PRO A 176 0.60 -12.28 6.36
N ALA A 177 0.11 -11.37 7.21
CA ALA A 177 0.96 -10.30 7.71
C ALA A 177 2.19 -10.95 8.38
N PRO A 178 3.43 -10.53 8.08
CA PRO A 178 4.58 -10.98 8.86
C PRO A 178 4.32 -10.70 10.34
N ALA A 179 4.68 -11.63 11.22
CA ALA A 179 4.50 -11.45 12.66
C ALA A 179 5.17 -10.13 13.08
N ALA A 180 4.48 -9.30 13.86
CA ALA A 180 5.04 -8.04 14.34
C ALA A 180 6.28 -8.34 15.21
N ILE A 181 7.47 -8.04 14.70
CA ILE A 181 8.72 -8.20 15.45
C ILE A 181 8.82 -7.02 16.42
N ILE A 182 8.44 -7.23 17.68
CA ILE A 182 8.76 -6.29 18.76
C ILE A 182 10.17 -6.65 19.26
N PRO A 183 11.17 -5.74 19.15
CA PRO A 183 12.48 -6.02 19.72
C PRO A 183 12.38 -6.17 21.24
N PRO A 184 13.08 -7.14 21.86
CA PRO A 184 13.07 -7.34 23.31
C PRO A 184 13.51 -6.06 24.01
N ASN A 185 12.89 -5.74 25.14
CA ASN A 185 13.29 -4.54 25.88
C ASN A 185 14.73 -4.70 26.42
N PRO A 186 15.43 -3.61 26.77
CA PRO A 186 16.84 -3.66 27.21
C PRO A 186 17.11 -4.57 28.43
N ALA A 187 16.11 -4.80 29.28
CA ALA A 187 16.22 -5.71 30.41
C ALA A 187 16.10 -7.19 29.98
N GLN A 188 15.21 -7.50 29.04
CA GLN A 188 15.08 -8.83 28.42
C GLN A 188 16.32 -9.17 27.59
N LEU A 189 16.91 -8.19 26.91
CA LEU A 189 18.17 -8.34 26.18
C LEU A 189 19.32 -8.72 27.12
N LYS A 190 19.43 -8.06 28.29
CA LYS A 190 20.46 -8.40 29.29
C LYS A 190 20.27 -9.78 29.93
N SER A 191 19.03 -10.22 30.15
CA SER A 191 18.78 -11.57 30.66
C SER A 191 19.08 -12.64 29.61
N LEU A 192 18.71 -12.38 28.34
CA LEU A 192 18.99 -13.29 27.22
C LEU A 192 20.48 -13.37 26.88
N GLU A 193 21.23 -12.27 26.96
CA GLU A 193 22.69 -12.26 26.85
C GLU A 193 23.33 -13.09 27.94
N LYS A 194 22.85 -12.97 29.19
CA LYS A 194 23.34 -13.74 30.33
C LYS A 194 23.02 -15.24 30.18
N GLU A 195 21.87 -15.57 29.64
CA GLU A 195 21.44 -16.95 29.39
C GLU A 195 22.16 -17.56 28.18
N ALA A 196 22.46 -16.76 27.16
CA ALA A 196 23.22 -17.16 25.97
C ALA A 196 24.68 -17.52 26.27
N LEU A 197 25.26 -16.93 27.31
CA LEU A 197 26.59 -17.31 27.83
C LEU A 197 26.61 -18.75 28.36
N THR A 198 25.46 -19.28 28.79
CA THR A 198 25.31 -20.66 29.31
C THR A 198 24.60 -21.61 28.35
N ASN A 199 23.78 -21.10 27.44
CA ASN A 199 23.09 -21.87 26.42
C ASN A 199 23.12 -21.11 25.08
N PRO A 200 24.01 -21.46 24.14
CA PRO A 200 24.19 -20.72 22.89
C PRO A 200 22.96 -20.73 21.97
N PHE A 201 21.97 -21.59 22.23
CA PHE A 201 20.70 -21.62 21.50
C PHE A 201 19.60 -20.76 22.14
N ALA A 202 19.82 -20.15 23.31
CA ALA A 202 18.83 -19.31 23.98
C ALA A 202 18.45 -18.06 23.14
N LEU A 203 19.41 -17.42 22.49
CA LEU A 203 19.16 -16.31 21.56
C LEU A 203 18.40 -16.77 20.31
N LEU A 204 18.70 -17.98 19.80
CA LEU A 204 18.03 -18.54 18.62
C LEU A 204 16.59 -18.96 18.93
N LYS A 205 16.34 -19.46 20.16
CA LYS A 205 15.02 -19.84 20.66
C LYS A 205 14.16 -18.62 21.00
N ALA A 206 14.76 -17.55 21.54
CA ALA A 206 14.08 -16.28 21.79
C ALA A 206 13.76 -15.49 20.51
N ALA A 207 14.42 -15.80 19.39
CA ALA A 207 14.08 -15.30 18.07
C ALA A 207 12.92 -16.06 17.40
N GLN A 208 12.44 -17.16 17.99
CA GLN A 208 11.21 -17.82 17.54
C GLN A 208 10.00 -17.14 18.18
N PRO A 209 8.90 -16.91 17.43
CA PRO A 209 7.73 -16.23 17.95
C PRO A 209 7.04 -17.11 19.01
N THR A 210 7.09 -16.69 20.27
CA THR A 210 6.25 -17.26 21.34
C THR A 210 4.99 -16.44 21.51
N PRO A 211 3.84 -17.07 21.81
CA PRO A 211 2.60 -16.36 22.13
C PRO A 211 2.75 -15.47 23.36
N VAL A 212 1.77 -14.57 23.45
CA VAL A 212 1.89 -13.24 24.01
C VAL A 212 1.43 -13.28 25.48
N TRP A 213 2.41 -13.12 26.38
CA TRP A 213 2.31 -12.91 27.85
C TRP A 213 2.17 -14.13 28.76
N ALA A 214 2.69 -13.98 29.99
CA ALA A 214 2.40 -14.82 31.14
C ALA A 214 1.33 -14.12 32.00
N ASP A 215 0.47 -14.89 32.66
CA ASP A 215 -0.70 -14.42 33.42
C ASP A 215 -0.36 -13.42 34.56
N ASP A 216 0.92 -13.24 34.87
CA ASP A 216 1.43 -12.46 35.99
C ASP A 216 2.30 -11.24 35.60
N ASP A 217 2.26 -10.76 34.34
CA ASP A 217 3.06 -9.60 33.89
C ASP A 217 2.68 -8.29 34.63
N PRO A 218 3.59 -7.73 35.47
CA PRO A 218 3.32 -6.55 36.30
C PRO A 218 3.22 -5.24 35.50
N VAL A 219 3.47 -5.23 34.19
CA VAL A 219 3.35 -4.05 33.32
C VAL A 219 1.89 -3.80 32.89
N LEU A 220 1.03 -4.82 32.95
CA LEU A 220 -0.41 -4.72 32.65
C LEU A 220 -1.31 -4.73 33.89
N ALA A 221 -0.76 -4.91 35.09
CA ALA A 221 -1.51 -4.69 36.31
C ALA A 221 -2.04 -3.23 36.30
N PRO A 222 -3.36 -3.00 36.40
CA PRO A 222 -3.90 -1.65 36.48
C PRO A 222 -3.17 -0.94 37.61
N SER A 223 -2.65 0.26 37.34
CA SER A 223 -1.99 1.07 38.36
C SER A 223 -2.85 1.05 39.62
N PRO A 224 -2.29 0.71 40.80
CA PRO A 224 -3.10 0.56 42.00
C PRO A 224 -3.93 1.82 42.15
N ARG A 225 -5.26 1.65 42.11
CA ARG A 225 -6.19 2.78 42.25
C ARG A 225 -5.74 3.54 43.49
N PRO A 226 -5.61 4.88 43.45
CA PRO A 226 -5.33 5.64 44.66
C PRO A 226 -6.37 5.22 45.68
N SER A 227 -5.93 4.61 46.78
CA SER A 227 -6.84 4.16 47.81
C SER A 227 -7.55 5.39 48.35
N ARG A 228 -8.82 5.49 47.97
CA ARG A 228 -9.71 6.48 48.55
C ARG A 228 -9.80 6.10 50.03
N ARG A 229 -9.26 6.93 50.91
CA ARG A 229 -9.51 6.78 52.35
C ARG A 229 -11.03 6.74 52.51
N GLU A 230 -11.53 5.80 53.32
CA GLU A 230 -12.97 5.64 53.60
C GLU A 230 -13.63 6.96 54.09
N ASP A 231 -12.82 7.95 54.49
CA ASP A 231 -13.23 9.26 54.96
C ASP A 231 -13.28 10.38 53.88
N ASP A 232 -13.07 10.09 52.59
CA ASP A 232 -13.07 11.14 51.54
C ASP A 232 -14.50 11.52 51.11
N ALA A 233 -15.10 12.43 51.89
CA ALA A 233 -16.48 12.95 51.78
C ALA A 233 -16.80 13.76 50.49
N ARG A 234 -15.98 13.67 49.44
CA ARG A 234 -16.26 14.35 48.16
C ARG A 234 -17.35 13.60 47.38
N PRO A 235 -18.39 14.27 46.87
CA PRO A 235 -19.44 13.61 46.09
C PRO A 235 -18.87 12.92 44.86
N ASP A 236 -19.45 11.78 44.48
CA ASP A 236 -19.12 11.06 43.25
C ASP A 236 -19.31 11.99 42.03
N ALA A 237 -18.60 11.71 40.93
CA ALA A 237 -18.77 12.43 39.67
C ALA A 237 -20.23 12.44 39.21
N THR A 238 -20.97 11.34 39.44
CA THR A 238 -22.41 11.24 39.14
C THR A 238 -23.24 12.19 40.01
N GLU A 239 -22.99 12.20 41.32
CA GLU A 239 -23.67 13.11 42.27
C GLU A 239 -23.37 14.58 41.96
N ARG A 240 -22.13 14.92 41.57
CA ARG A 240 -21.78 16.28 41.14
C ARG A 240 -22.48 16.69 39.86
N ASP A 241 -22.58 15.79 38.89
CA ASP A 241 -23.27 16.04 37.62
C ASP A 241 -24.79 16.17 37.84
N GLU A 242 -25.40 15.38 38.74
CA GLU A 242 -26.80 15.53 39.17
C GLU A 242 -27.04 16.85 39.91
N GLN A 243 -26.17 17.20 40.86
CA GLN A 243 -26.24 18.47 41.56
C GLN A 243 -26.14 19.65 40.59
N ARG A 244 -25.22 19.58 39.62
CA ARG A 244 -25.05 20.62 38.60
C ARG A 244 -26.25 20.69 37.65
N MET A 245 -26.89 19.58 37.32
CA MET A 245 -28.12 19.57 36.52
C MET A 245 -29.28 20.25 37.25
N ASN A 246 -29.40 20.05 38.57
CA ASN A 246 -30.40 20.75 39.39
C ASN A 246 -30.13 22.26 39.43
N GLU A 247 -28.87 22.67 39.63
CA GLU A 247 -28.46 24.07 39.57
C GLU A 247 -28.75 24.72 38.20
N ILE A 248 -28.42 24.02 37.11
CA ILE A 248 -28.67 24.49 35.74
C ILE A 248 -30.18 24.64 35.51
N SER A 249 -31.00 23.71 36.00
CA SER A 249 -32.47 23.77 35.91
C SER A 249 -33.02 25.01 36.63
N GLU A 250 -32.55 25.28 37.85
CA GLU A 250 -32.93 26.47 38.63
C GLU A 250 -32.47 27.78 37.95
N GLU A 251 -31.26 27.80 37.38
CA GLU A 251 -30.75 28.95 36.62
C GLU A 251 -31.56 29.20 35.35
N LEU A 252 -31.96 28.15 34.62
CA LEU A 252 -32.83 28.25 33.44
C LEU A 252 -34.22 28.78 33.79
N GLN A 253 -34.78 28.36 34.93
CA GLN A 253 -36.08 28.84 35.39
C GLN A 253 -36.06 30.33 35.75
N LYS A 254 -34.97 30.81 36.36
CA LYS A 254 -34.76 32.26 36.61
C LYS A 254 -34.58 33.04 35.31
N LEU A 255 -33.82 32.51 34.35
CA LEU A 255 -33.60 33.17 33.06
C LEU A 255 -34.86 33.25 32.20
N LEU A 256 -35.77 32.28 32.31
CA LEU A 256 -37.08 32.33 31.67
C LEU A 256 -37.93 33.50 32.19
N GLN A 257 -37.81 33.85 33.47
CA GLN A 257 -38.49 35.02 34.05
C GLN A 257 -37.85 36.33 33.55
N ASP A 258 -36.52 36.38 33.45
CA ASP A 258 -35.78 37.54 32.93
C ASP A 258 -35.98 37.74 31.42
N HIS A 259 -36.21 36.66 30.67
CA HIS A 259 -36.52 36.74 29.25
C HIS A 259 -37.87 37.44 28.99
N GLY A 260 -38.80 37.38 29.94
CA GLY A 260 -40.06 38.13 29.93
C GLY A 260 -39.94 39.61 30.35
N SER A 261 -38.74 40.08 30.72
CA SER A 261 -38.50 41.47 31.14
C SER A 261 -38.64 42.43 29.95
N PRO A 262 -39.22 43.64 30.11
CA PRO A 262 -39.30 44.65 29.05
C PRO A 262 -37.94 45.32 28.71
N ASP A 263 -36.88 44.98 29.44
CA ASP A 263 -35.53 45.51 29.23
C ASP A 263 -34.75 44.67 28.19
N ALA A 264 -34.52 45.23 27.00
CA ALA A 264 -33.84 44.55 25.89
C ALA A 264 -32.41 44.09 26.23
N ALA A 265 -31.69 44.80 27.12
CA ALA A 265 -30.35 44.40 27.54
C ALA A 265 -30.39 43.15 28.42
N ARG A 266 -31.40 43.06 29.30
CA ARG A 266 -31.64 41.86 30.14
C ARG A 266 -32.10 40.67 29.30
N GLN A 267 -32.95 40.90 28.30
CA GLN A 267 -33.37 39.83 27.38
C GLN A 267 -32.19 39.22 26.61
N LYS A 268 -31.30 40.06 26.09
CA LYS A 268 -30.11 39.58 25.36
C LYS A 268 -29.14 38.82 26.26
N ALA A 269 -28.86 39.36 27.45
CA ALA A 269 -28.03 38.67 28.44
C ALA A 269 -28.66 37.33 28.90
N ALA A 270 -29.99 37.28 29.03
CA ALA A 270 -30.70 36.06 29.35
C ALA A 270 -30.58 35.01 28.22
N GLN A 271 -30.71 35.42 26.95
CA GLN A 271 -30.53 34.53 25.79
C GLN A 271 -29.12 33.95 25.69
N GLU A 272 -28.08 34.78 25.86
CA GLU A 272 -26.68 34.32 25.83
C GLU A 272 -26.40 33.33 26.98
N LYS A 273 -26.93 33.60 28.17
CA LYS A 273 -26.77 32.71 29.33
C LYS A 273 -27.56 31.41 29.19
N MET A 274 -28.76 31.45 28.59
CA MET A 274 -29.52 30.24 28.24
C MET A 274 -28.74 29.36 27.27
N ALA A 275 -28.17 29.92 26.19
CA ALA A 275 -27.37 29.16 25.23
C ALA A 275 -26.17 28.46 25.89
N LYS A 276 -25.49 29.14 26.83
CA LYS A 276 -24.37 28.57 27.59
C LYS A 276 -24.81 27.44 28.52
N LEU A 277 -25.92 27.61 29.24
CA LEU A 277 -26.47 26.59 30.14
C LEU A 277 -27.01 25.37 29.38
N THR A 278 -27.60 25.57 28.20
CA THR A 278 -28.03 24.46 27.32
C THR A 278 -26.84 23.65 26.80
N ALA A 279 -25.74 24.33 26.44
CA ALA A 279 -24.50 23.65 26.06
C ALA A 279 -23.92 22.83 27.23
N GLU A 280 -23.91 23.38 28.44
CA GLU A 280 -23.44 22.69 29.64
C GLU A 280 -24.34 21.48 30.00
N MET A 281 -25.67 21.64 29.90
CA MET A 281 -26.64 20.57 30.08
C MET A 281 -26.42 19.41 29.10
N SER A 282 -26.15 19.71 27.83
CA SER A 282 -25.85 18.69 26.81
C SER A 282 -24.56 17.92 27.13
N ALA A 283 -23.55 18.60 27.66
CA ALA A 283 -22.29 17.98 28.05
C ALA A 283 -22.45 17.06 29.26
N ILE A 284 -23.23 17.47 30.27
CA ILE A 284 -23.53 16.64 31.44
C ILE A 284 -24.38 15.43 31.05
N SER A 285 -25.43 15.62 30.23
CA SER A 285 -26.27 14.52 29.73
C SER A 285 -25.45 13.47 28.99
N THR A 286 -24.50 13.90 28.15
CA THR A 286 -23.57 13.00 27.45
C THR A 286 -22.69 12.20 28.42
N ARG A 287 -22.21 12.82 29.51
CA ARG A 287 -21.43 12.13 30.55
C ARG A 287 -22.27 11.12 31.34
N GLN A 288 -23.51 11.47 31.69
CA GLN A 288 -24.44 10.56 32.36
C GLN A 288 -24.80 9.35 31.49
N GLN A 289 -25.05 9.55 30.20
CA GLN A 289 -25.28 8.45 29.25
C GLN A 289 -24.06 7.52 29.14
N ALA A 290 -22.85 8.08 29.09
CA ALA A 290 -21.62 7.29 29.08
C ALA A 290 -21.41 6.51 30.40
N ALA A 291 -21.74 7.10 31.55
CA ALA A 291 -21.67 6.42 32.85
C ALA A 291 -22.71 5.29 32.96
N ALA A 292 -23.95 5.52 32.49
CA ALA A 292 -25.01 4.52 32.44
C ALA A 292 -24.64 3.33 31.53
N MET A 293 -24.04 3.58 30.37
CA MET A 293 -23.53 2.50 29.50
C MET A 293 -22.44 1.66 30.17
N ARG A 294 -21.55 2.28 30.95
CA ARG A 294 -20.53 1.53 31.71
C ARG A 294 -21.15 0.67 32.80
N GLN A 295 -22.13 1.19 33.53
CA GLN A 295 -22.87 0.42 34.54
C GLN A 295 -23.63 -0.74 33.90
N MET A 296 -24.30 -0.49 32.78
CA MET A 296 -25.01 -1.52 32.02
C MET A 296 -24.06 -2.61 31.48
N ASN A 297 -22.88 -2.24 30.98
CA ASN A 297 -21.87 -3.21 30.56
C ASN A 297 -21.33 -4.04 31.74
N SER A 298 -21.07 -3.41 32.90
CA SER A 298 -20.64 -4.15 34.10
C SER A 298 -21.74 -5.08 34.63
N ALA A 299 -23.01 -4.66 34.56
CA ALA A 299 -24.14 -5.47 34.96
C ALA A 299 -24.35 -6.65 33.99
N MET A 300 -24.18 -6.44 32.68
CA MET A 300 -24.20 -7.52 31.68
C MET A 300 -23.06 -8.52 31.89
N GLN A 301 -21.86 -8.06 32.22
CA GLN A 301 -20.74 -8.93 32.54
C GLN A 301 -21.01 -9.76 33.81
N GLN A 302 -21.61 -9.16 34.85
CA GLN A 302 -22.03 -9.89 36.04
C GLN A 302 -23.14 -10.90 35.73
N LEU A 303 -24.11 -10.54 34.89
CA LEU A 303 -25.18 -11.44 34.46
C LEU A 303 -24.65 -12.61 33.63
N LYS A 304 -23.64 -12.37 32.79
CA LYS A 304 -22.96 -13.40 32.00
C LYS A 304 -22.16 -14.34 32.91
N ALA A 305 -21.42 -13.79 33.88
CA ALA A 305 -20.72 -14.57 34.90
C ALA A 305 -21.70 -15.43 35.74
N MET A 306 -22.87 -14.89 36.10
CA MET A 306 -23.90 -15.64 36.82
C MET A 306 -24.65 -16.67 35.95
N GLN A 307 -24.70 -16.48 34.63
CA GLN A 307 -25.25 -17.47 33.69
C GLN A 307 -24.27 -18.62 33.44
N GLU A 308 -22.97 -18.33 33.45
CA GLU A 308 -21.90 -19.32 33.29
C GLU A 308 -21.70 -20.16 34.56
N ASP A 309 -22.01 -19.64 35.76
CA ASP A 309 -21.95 -20.37 37.04
C ASP A 309 -23.22 -21.19 37.35
N GLY A 310 -24.21 -21.18 36.45
CA GLY A 310 -25.55 -21.77 36.68
C GLY A 310 -25.74 -23.22 36.27
N THR A 311 -24.74 -23.86 35.65
CA THR A 311 -24.80 -25.25 35.20
C THR A 311 -23.48 -25.96 35.48
N ASP A 312 -23.35 -26.60 36.64
CA ASP A 312 -23.33 -28.06 36.68
C ASP A 312 -23.19 -28.62 38.11
N GLU A 313 -24.10 -29.55 38.40
CA GLU A 313 -24.00 -30.52 39.48
C GLU A 313 -22.82 -31.47 39.23
N GLU A 314 -22.07 -31.71 40.30
CA GLU A 314 -21.30 -32.94 40.57
C GLU A 314 -20.52 -33.56 39.40
N LYS A 315 -19.22 -33.22 39.27
CA LYS A 315 -18.17 -34.23 38.99
C LYS A 315 -16.75 -33.72 39.20
N SER A 316 -16.07 -34.48 40.07
CA SER A 316 -14.63 -34.77 40.14
C SER A 316 -13.62 -33.61 40.14
N GLU A 317 -13.03 -33.41 41.31
CA GLU A 317 -11.66 -32.98 41.53
C GLU A 317 -10.71 -33.80 40.64
N ASP A 318 -10.07 -33.17 39.66
CA ASP A 318 -8.67 -33.36 39.26
C ASP A 318 -8.40 -32.59 37.94
N GLU A 319 -7.27 -31.90 37.91
CA GLU A 319 -6.56 -31.33 36.74
C GLU A 319 -7.02 -29.97 36.16
N GLU A 320 -6.26 -28.94 36.56
CA GLU A 320 -5.51 -27.98 35.74
C GLU A 320 -6.04 -27.55 34.35
N THR A 321 -5.92 -26.23 34.16
CA THR A 321 -6.06 -25.41 32.92
C THR A 321 -7.48 -25.01 32.52
N ALA A 322 -7.91 -23.89 33.10
CA ALA A 322 -8.91 -23.03 32.50
C ALA A 322 -8.33 -22.43 31.21
N GLU A 323 -8.57 -23.08 30.08
CA GLU A 323 -8.54 -22.44 28.76
C GLU A 323 -9.68 -21.40 28.71
N GLY A 324 -9.39 -20.20 29.18
CA GLY A 324 -10.14 -19.01 28.82
C GLY A 324 -9.87 -18.70 27.35
N ASP A 325 -10.91 -18.85 26.53
CA ASP A 325 -10.96 -18.59 25.09
C ASP A 325 -10.77 -17.08 24.78
N GLU A 326 -9.59 -16.54 25.10
CA GLU A 326 -9.14 -15.23 24.63
C GLU A 326 -8.31 -15.42 23.36
N GLY A 327 -9.04 -15.62 22.25
CA GLY A 327 -8.45 -15.63 20.92
C GLY A 327 -7.57 -14.38 20.66
N PRO A 328 -6.50 -14.51 19.84
CA PRO A 328 -5.48 -13.49 19.65
C PRO A 328 -6.10 -12.20 19.06
N ARG A 329 -6.38 -11.22 19.92
CA ARG A 329 -6.85 -9.90 19.49
C ARG A 329 -5.75 -9.13 18.76
N PHE A 330 -5.83 -9.19 17.43
CA PHE A 330 -5.72 -8.09 16.46
C PHE A 330 -4.53 -7.12 16.56
N LEU A 331 -3.47 -7.42 15.80
CA LEU A 331 -2.50 -6.43 15.32
C LEU A 331 -2.19 -6.63 13.84
N ALA A 332 -3.22 -6.72 13.00
CA ALA A 332 -3.02 -7.11 11.63
C ALA A 332 -2.68 -5.91 10.73
N GLU A 333 -1.47 -5.95 10.17
CA GLU A 333 -0.89 -5.00 9.22
C GLU A 333 -1.77 -4.74 7.98
N TRP A 334 -2.78 -5.58 7.71
CA TRP A 334 -3.76 -5.34 6.65
C TRP A 334 -4.69 -4.15 6.93
N ARG A 335 -4.84 -3.73 8.19
CA ARG A 335 -5.81 -2.70 8.62
C ARG A 335 -5.64 -1.39 7.87
N ASP A 336 -4.39 -1.04 7.66
CA ASP A 336 -3.96 0.25 7.13
C ASP A 336 -3.70 0.22 5.62
N GLN A 337 -3.97 -0.91 4.96
CA GLN A 337 -3.67 -1.08 3.54
C GLN A 337 -4.57 -0.20 2.67
N PRO A 338 -4.00 0.53 1.69
CA PRO A 338 -4.75 1.48 0.88
C PRO A 338 -5.42 0.79 -0.32
N LEU A 339 -6.69 0.40 -0.20
CA LEU A 339 -7.47 -0.13 -1.31
C LEU A 339 -7.70 0.92 -2.40
N SER A 340 -7.43 0.55 -3.66
CA SER A 340 -7.89 1.30 -4.83
C SER A 340 -9.41 1.29 -4.96
N LEU A 341 -9.98 2.29 -5.66
CA LEU A 341 -11.42 2.34 -5.94
C LEU A 341 -11.92 1.11 -6.71
N LEU A 342 -11.09 0.55 -7.60
CA LEU A 342 -11.43 -0.68 -8.30
C LEU A 342 -11.55 -1.87 -7.34
N GLN A 343 -10.62 -2.02 -6.39
CA GLN A 343 -10.76 -3.09 -5.38
C GLN A 343 -12.02 -2.90 -4.55
N VAL A 344 -12.32 -1.68 -4.10
CA VAL A 344 -13.55 -1.34 -3.39
C VAL A 344 -14.79 -1.69 -4.22
N ALA A 345 -14.82 -1.31 -5.51
CA ALA A 345 -15.92 -1.61 -6.43
C ALA A 345 -16.16 -3.11 -6.60
N LEU A 346 -15.09 -3.86 -6.83
CA LEU A 346 -15.14 -5.30 -7.05
C LEU A 346 -15.59 -6.04 -5.79
N ILE A 347 -15.08 -5.67 -4.61
CA ILE A 347 -15.46 -6.29 -3.34
C ILE A 347 -16.92 -5.95 -2.99
N SER A 348 -17.31 -4.68 -3.03
CA SER A 348 -18.67 -4.26 -2.72
C SER A 348 -19.72 -4.92 -3.63
N ARG A 349 -19.40 -5.13 -4.90
CA ARG A 349 -20.32 -5.74 -5.86
C ARG A 349 -20.55 -7.22 -5.57
N VAL A 350 -19.48 -7.97 -5.34
CA VAL A 350 -19.58 -9.39 -4.96
C VAL A 350 -20.32 -9.53 -3.63
N PHE A 351 -19.91 -8.76 -2.63
CA PHE A 351 -20.52 -8.82 -1.30
C PHE A 351 -22.02 -8.47 -1.33
N ALA A 352 -22.42 -7.41 -2.03
CA ALA A 352 -23.84 -7.06 -2.17
C ALA A 352 -24.66 -8.13 -2.92
N ALA A 353 -24.06 -8.80 -3.91
CA ALA A 353 -24.73 -9.86 -4.64
C ALA A 353 -24.95 -11.11 -3.77
N ASP A 354 -23.94 -11.49 -2.97
CA ASP A 354 -24.02 -12.62 -2.06
C ASP A 354 -25.04 -12.34 -0.93
N VAL A 355 -25.09 -11.12 -0.36
CA VAL A 355 -26.12 -10.72 0.62
C VAL A 355 -27.53 -10.91 0.04
N ARG A 356 -27.76 -10.47 -1.21
CA ARG A 356 -29.07 -10.63 -1.88
C ARG A 356 -29.41 -12.10 -2.10
N GLN A 357 -28.42 -12.90 -2.48
CA GLN A 357 -28.63 -14.32 -2.71
C GLN A 357 -28.95 -15.06 -1.40
N ALA A 358 -28.25 -14.76 -0.31
CA ALA A 358 -28.56 -15.29 1.02
C ALA A 358 -30.00 -14.97 1.43
N ALA A 359 -30.41 -13.71 1.26
CA ALA A 359 -31.78 -13.27 1.51
C ALA A 359 -32.82 -14.09 0.71
N LEU A 360 -32.55 -14.36 -0.58
CA LEU A 360 -33.44 -15.15 -1.44
C LEU A 360 -33.53 -16.63 -1.03
N ARG A 361 -32.46 -17.20 -0.46
CA ARG A 361 -32.46 -18.60 0.03
C ARG A 361 -33.44 -18.74 1.20
N ASP A 362 -33.43 -17.81 2.14
CA ASP A 362 -34.29 -17.81 3.33
C ASP A 362 -35.76 -17.51 3.01
N ALA A 363 -36.02 -16.81 1.89
CA ALA A 363 -37.38 -16.51 1.45
C ALA A 363 -38.15 -17.71 0.89
N ARG A 364 -37.48 -18.83 0.60
CA ARG A 364 -38.14 -20.01 0.01
C ARG A 364 -38.96 -20.72 1.09
N PRO A 365 -40.29 -20.86 0.94
CA PRO A 365 -41.13 -21.47 1.94
C PRO A 365 -40.72 -22.94 2.16
N THR A 366 -40.40 -23.28 3.40
CA THR A 366 -39.88 -24.59 3.86
C THR A 366 -40.85 -25.77 3.71
N GLY A 367 -41.92 -25.63 2.93
CA GLY A 367 -43.05 -26.56 2.88
C GLY A 367 -43.53 -27.01 1.49
N GLN A 368 -42.92 -26.58 0.38
CA GLN A 368 -43.25 -27.15 -0.93
C GLN A 368 -42.35 -28.35 -1.22
N ALA A 369 -42.87 -29.54 -0.91
CA ALA A 369 -42.33 -30.80 -1.40
C ALA A 369 -42.14 -30.72 -2.92
N THR A 370 -40.91 -30.92 -3.36
CA THR A 370 -40.54 -31.00 -4.77
C THR A 370 -41.27 -32.17 -5.42
N LEU A 371 -42.37 -31.90 -6.12
CA LEU A 371 -42.88 -32.80 -7.14
C LEU A 371 -41.79 -32.94 -8.20
N ALA A 372 -41.19 -34.12 -8.26
CA ALA A 372 -40.16 -34.48 -9.23
C ALA A 372 -40.71 -34.35 -10.65
N TRP A 373 -40.47 -33.22 -11.29
CA TRP A 373 -40.52 -33.09 -12.74
C TRP A 373 -39.09 -33.20 -13.28
N PRO A 374 -38.87 -33.92 -14.40
CA PRO A 374 -37.54 -34.18 -14.90
C PRO A 374 -36.89 -32.86 -15.34
N ARG A 375 -35.62 -32.70 -14.95
CA ARG A 375 -34.73 -31.63 -15.40
C ARG A 375 -34.68 -31.60 -16.92
N LEU A 376 -35.38 -30.64 -17.55
CA LEU A 376 -35.12 -30.22 -18.92
C LEU A 376 -34.65 -28.75 -18.91
N PRO A 377 -33.54 -28.42 -19.60
CA PRO A 377 -33.01 -27.07 -19.65
C PRO A 377 -33.62 -26.34 -20.85
N LEU A 378 -34.88 -25.89 -20.81
CA LEU A 378 -35.45 -25.06 -21.89
C LEU A 378 -36.78 -24.42 -21.46
N ALA A 379 -36.68 -23.26 -20.80
CA ALA A 379 -37.73 -22.22 -20.79
C ALA A 379 -37.11 -20.85 -20.46
N ALA A 380 -35.94 -20.57 -21.05
CA ALA A 380 -35.18 -19.32 -20.91
C ALA A 380 -35.50 -18.28 -22.00
N ILE A 381 -36.67 -18.33 -22.64
CA ILE A 381 -37.06 -17.36 -23.66
C ILE A 381 -38.53 -17.00 -23.44
N GLY A 382 -38.78 -15.88 -22.78
CA GLY A 382 -40.16 -15.43 -22.57
C GLY A 382 -40.40 -14.24 -21.66
N LEU A 383 -39.42 -13.39 -21.35
CA LEU A 383 -39.70 -12.08 -20.72
C LEU A 383 -38.56 -11.04 -20.85
N ALA A 384 -37.66 -11.21 -21.84
CA ALA A 384 -36.64 -10.21 -22.19
C ALA A 384 -37.00 -9.37 -23.43
N GLN A 385 -38.22 -9.51 -23.96
CA GLN A 385 -38.72 -8.66 -25.05
C GLN A 385 -40.14 -8.18 -24.73
N ALA A 386 -40.24 -7.10 -23.96
CA ALA A 386 -41.35 -6.16 -24.08
C ALA A 386 -40.74 -4.78 -24.32
N GLY A 387 -40.55 -4.45 -25.60
CA GLY A 387 -40.00 -3.18 -26.07
C GLY A 387 -40.98 -2.02 -25.90
N GLY A 388 -41.14 -1.55 -24.66
CA GLY A 388 -41.78 -0.27 -24.34
C GLY A 388 -40.86 0.60 -23.48
N PRO A 389 -40.92 1.94 -23.61
CA PRO A 389 -40.13 2.83 -22.75
C PRO A 389 -40.53 2.62 -21.27
N PRO A 390 -39.57 2.58 -20.33
CA PRO A 390 -39.86 2.25 -18.94
C PRO A 390 -40.56 3.42 -18.25
N THR A 391 -41.87 3.32 -18.03
CA THR A 391 -42.63 4.31 -17.25
C THR A 391 -43.22 3.73 -15.95
N SER A 392 -42.82 2.52 -15.53
CA SER A 392 -43.32 1.88 -14.31
C SER A 392 -42.21 1.39 -13.37
N PHE A 393 -42.52 1.41 -12.07
CA PHE A 393 -41.73 0.92 -10.93
C PHE A 393 -41.16 -0.51 -11.14
N SER A 394 -41.85 -1.36 -11.92
CA SER A 394 -41.37 -2.71 -12.27
C SER A 394 -40.17 -2.71 -13.23
N GLY A 395 -40.02 -1.72 -14.11
CA GLY A 395 -38.88 -1.57 -15.01
C GLY A 395 -37.60 -1.06 -14.30
N GLN A 396 -37.77 -0.39 -13.16
CA GLN A 396 -36.66 -0.01 -12.27
C GLN A 396 -36.13 -1.23 -11.52
N PHE A 397 -37.02 -2.18 -11.21
CA PHE A 397 -36.65 -3.48 -10.66
C PHE A 397 -35.96 -4.39 -11.69
N SER A 398 -36.26 -4.31 -13.00
CA SER A 398 -35.64 -5.22 -13.99
C SER A 398 -34.13 -4.98 -14.20
N GLY A 399 -33.63 -3.75 -14.01
CA GLY A 399 -32.19 -3.46 -14.06
C GLY A 399 -31.42 -4.00 -12.84
N ALA A 400 -32.01 -3.92 -11.65
CA ALA A 400 -31.47 -4.53 -10.42
C ALA A 400 -31.75 -6.05 -10.33
N ALA A 401 -32.80 -6.52 -11.01
CA ALA A 401 -33.16 -7.93 -11.13
C ALA A 401 -32.36 -8.64 -12.22
N GLY A 402 -31.82 -7.93 -13.20
CA GLY A 402 -30.83 -8.51 -14.12
C GLY A 402 -29.58 -9.02 -13.39
N ASP A 403 -29.24 -8.46 -12.23
CA ASP A 403 -28.15 -8.95 -11.35
C ASP A 403 -28.62 -10.05 -10.39
N LEU A 404 -29.94 -10.20 -10.18
CA LEU A 404 -30.55 -11.24 -9.32
C LEU A 404 -30.54 -12.64 -9.98
N TRP A 405 -30.37 -12.74 -11.30
CA TRP A 405 -30.59 -13.99 -12.02
C TRP A 405 -29.37 -14.89 -12.18
N ALA A 406 -28.15 -14.47 -11.83
CA ALA A 406 -26.98 -15.28 -12.18
C ALA A 406 -25.89 -15.49 -11.11
N THR A 407 -26.11 -15.10 -9.85
CA THR A 407 -25.40 -15.77 -8.74
C THR A 407 -26.11 -17.09 -8.41
N GLY A 408 -25.87 -18.13 -9.23
CA GLY A 408 -26.21 -19.51 -8.87
C GLY A 408 -25.35 -20.05 -7.71
N TRP A 409 -24.32 -19.32 -7.31
CA TRP A 409 -23.16 -19.89 -6.62
C TRP A 409 -23.00 -19.45 -5.15
N GLY A 410 -23.36 -18.23 -4.76
CA GLY A 410 -23.43 -17.75 -3.36
C GLY A 410 -22.25 -18.16 -2.47
N ALA A 411 -21.05 -18.20 -3.06
CA ALA A 411 -19.87 -18.86 -2.50
C ALA A 411 -18.66 -17.91 -2.43
N TYR A 412 -18.82 -16.62 -2.74
CA TYR A 412 -17.71 -15.70 -2.61
C TYR A 412 -17.54 -15.33 -1.14
N THR A 413 -18.59 -14.86 -0.48
CA THR A 413 -18.54 -14.33 0.89
C THR A 413 -19.48 -15.09 1.84
N GLY A 414 -19.78 -16.37 1.54
CA GLY A 414 -20.77 -17.18 2.27
C GLY A 414 -20.52 -17.23 3.77
N GLU A 415 -19.27 -17.47 4.20
CA GLU A 415 -18.92 -17.50 5.63
C GLU A 415 -19.09 -16.13 6.30
N VAL A 416 -18.76 -15.03 5.61
CA VAL A 416 -18.98 -13.67 6.14
C VAL A 416 -20.48 -13.44 6.41
N LEU A 417 -21.34 -13.96 5.52
CA LEU A 417 -22.79 -13.81 5.68
C LEU A 417 -23.35 -14.75 6.75
N GLU A 418 -22.84 -15.97 6.86
CA GLU A 418 -23.23 -16.90 7.92
C GLU A 418 -22.83 -16.35 9.30
N HIS A 419 -21.67 -15.70 9.38
CA HIS A 419 -21.16 -15.11 10.61
C HIS A 419 -21.92 -13.84 11.01
N HIS A 420 -22.10 -12.89 10.09
CA HIS A 420 -22.66 -11.57 10.40
C HIS A 420 -24.17 -11.43 10.14
N LEU A 421 -24.82 -12.43 9.52
CA LEU A 421 -26.25 -12.41 9.20
C LEU A 421 -27.01 -13.70 9.55
N PRO A 422 -26.88 -14.27 10.76
CA PRO A 422 -27.64 -15.46 11.14
C PRO A 422 -29.15 -15.16 11.15
N ASN A 423 -29.94 -15.94 10.39
CA ASN A 423 -31.42 -15.94 10.39
C ASN A 423 -32.12 -14.71 9.78
N ASN A 424 -31.63 -14.14 8.67
CA ASN A 424 -32.18 -12.90 8.15
C ASN A 424 -33.47 -13.04 7.33
N LYS A 425 -34.48 -12.24 7.69
CA LYS A 425 -35.67 -12.02 6.86
C LYS A 425 -35.24 -11.38 5.53
N PHE A 426 -35.77 -11.87 4.41
CA PHE A 426 -35.49 -11.37 3.05
C PHE A 426 -35.41 -9.84 2.92
N SER A 427 -36.33 -9.12 3.59
CA SER A 427 -36.38 -7.65 3.55
C SER A 427 -35.16 -6.97 4.19
N LYS A 428 -34.55 -7.58 5.22
CA LYS A 428 -33.32 -7.08 5.85
C LYS A 428 -32.14 -7.21 4.88
N GLY A 429 -31.91 -8.40 4.32
CA GLY A 429 -30.78 -8.64 3.40
C GLY A 429 -30.81 -7.76 2.14
N VAL A 430 -31.99 -7.56 1.53
CA VAL A 430 -32.12 -6.62 0.39
C VAL A 430 -31.80 -5.18 0.81
N GLY A 431 -32.21 -4.77 2.02
CA GLY A 431 -31.86 -3.47 2.60
C GLY A 431 -30.35 -3.30 2.75
N ILE A 432 -29.66 -4.28 3.35
CA ILE A 432 -28.21 -4.30 3.54
C ILE A 432 -27.47 -4.16 2.21
N ALA A 433 -27.84 -4.95 1.20
CA ALA A 433 -27.21 -4.89 -0.11
C ALA A 433 -27.39 -3.52 -0.79
N ASN A 434 -28.57 -2.90 -0.66
CA ASN A 434 -28.80 -1.56 -1.19
C ASN A 434 -27.97 -0.50 -0.44
N THR A 435 -27.82 -0.63 0.88
CA THR A 435 -26.94 0.23 1.69
C THR A 435 -25.48 0.12 1.25
N ILE A 436 -24.97 -1.09 0.99
CA ILE A 436 -23.59 -1.31 0.52
C ILE A 436 -23.36 -0.66 -0.86
N ILE A 437 -24.32 -0.81 -1.79
CA ILE A 437 -24.21 -0.16 -3.10
C ILE A 437 -24.34 1.37 -3.00
N ALA A 438 -25.18 1.88 -2.10
CA ALA A 438 -25.26 3.31 -1.82
C ALA A 438 -23.93 3.84 -1.28
N TRP A 439 -23.31 3.13 -0.33
CA TRP A 439 -21.97 3.44 0.17
C TRP A 439 -20.91 3.45 -0.92
N PHE A 440 -20.91 2.43 -1.79
CA PHE A 440 -20.01 2.39 -2.93
C PHE A 440 -20.17 3.63 -3.83
N LYS A 441 -21.40 4.03 -4.15
CA LYS A 441 -21.65 5.25 -4.94
C LYS A 441 -21.19 6.51 -4.24
N THR A 442 -21.40 6.61 -2.93
CA THR A 442 -20.90 7.73 -2.11
C THR A 442 -19.38 7.77 -2.17
N ILE A 443 -18.71 6.64 -1.95
CA ILE A 443 -17.26 6.51 -2.07
C ILE A 443 -16.77 6.98 -3.43
N MET A 444 -17.37 6.50 -4.53
CA MET A 444 -16.99 6.89 -5.89
C MET A 444 -17.18 8.39 -6.15
N THR A 445 -18.29 8.95 -5.67
CA THR A 445 -18.59 10.38 -5.79
C THR A 445 -17.55 11.22 -5.06
N VAL A 446 -17.22 10.80 -3.84
CA VAL A 446 -16.27 11.49 -2.98
C VAL A 446 -14.82 11.27 -3.46
N ALA A 447 -14.54 10.16 -4.15
CA ALA A 447 -13.24 9.86 -4.73
C ALA A 447 -12.88 10.72 -5.95
N ARG A 448 -13.84 11.47 -6.51
CA ARG A 448 -13.57 12.56 -7.46
C ARG A 448 -12.95 13.81 -6.84
N GLN A 449 -12.57 13.73 -5.57
CA GLN A 449 -11.75 14.76 -4.95
C GLN A 449 -10.39 14.86 -5.65
N LYS A 450 -10.17 16.01 -6.26
CA LYS A 450 -8.87 16.47 -6.70
C LYS A 450 -8.21 17.19 -5.53
N ILE A 451 -7.28 16.49 -4.88
CA ILE A 451 -6.44 17.06 -3.83
C ILE A 451 -5.08 17.39 -4.46
N THR A 452 -4.75 18.67 -4.51
CA THR A 452 -3.42 19.14 -4.92
C THR A 452 -2.68 19.65 -3.71
N ILE A 453 -1.40 19.28 -3.59
CA ILE A 453 -0.53 19.69 -2.49
C ILE A 453 0.69 20.38 -3.07
N GLU A 454 0.97 21.57 -2.57
CA GLU A 454 2.12 22.37 -2.95
C GLU A 454 2.89 22.76 -1.69
N VAL A 455 4.22 22.72 -1.78
CA VAL A 455 5.12 23.24 -0.74
C VAL A 455 5.79 24.47 -1.33
N GLU A 456 5.47 25.64 -0.80
CA GLU A 456 5.98 26.90 -1.33
C GLU A 456 7.52 26.95 -1.19
N ASN A 457 8.21 27.49 -2.20
CA ASN A 457 9.67 27.75 -2.16
C ASN A 457 10.55 26.56 -1.75
N ALA A 458 10.23 25.33 -2.19
CA ALA A 458 11.15 24.20 -2.04
C ALA A 458 12.48 24.46 -2.80
N PRO A 459 13.65 24.04 -2.28
CA PRO A 459 13.84 23.22 -1.09
C PRO A 459 13.69 23.96 0.25
N LEU A 460 13.34 23.23 1.32
CA LEU A 460 13.36 23.72 2.70
C LEU A 460 14.79 23.62 3.25
N VAL A 461 15.38 24.70 3.78
CA VAL A 461 16.76 24.67 4.30
C VAL A 461 16.76 24.57 5.84
N ARG A 462 17.36 23.51 6.39
CA ARG A 462 17.58 23.41 7.85
C ARG A 462 18.63 24.42 8.31
N THR A 463 18.69 24.75 9.59
CA THR A 463 19.81 25.52 10.13
C THR A 463 21.02 24.62 10.40
N LYS A 464 22.19 25.23 10.60
CA LYS A 464 23.39 24.56 11.14
C LYS A 464 23.43 24.57 12.68
N THR A 465 22.35 24.99 13.33
CA THR A 465 22.30 25.30 14.77
C THR A 465 21.19 24.50 15.46
N ARG A 466 21.11 24.64 16.79
CA ARG A 466 20.05 24.05 17.62
C ARG A 466 18.71 24.78 17.54
N SER A 467 18.56 25.72 16.61
CA SER A 467 17.31 26.45 16.39
C SER A 467 16.56 25.84 15.21
N PRO A 468 15.21 25.87 15.19
CA PRO A 468 14.44 25.43 14.03
C PRO A 468 14.90 26.10 12.74
N GLY A 469 14.84 25.33 11.65
CA GLY A 469 15.24 25.72 10.31
C GLY A 469 14.34 26.77 9.66
N GLU A 470 14.49 26.92 8.35
CA GLU A 470 13.59 27.74 7.56
C GLU A 470 12.17 27.18 7.60
N GLN A 471 11.18 28.06 7.62
CA GLN A 471 9.77 27.70 7.57
C GLN A 471 9.26 27.77 6.12
N ARG A 472 8.40 26.81 5.76
CA ARG A 472 7.65 26.77 4.50
C ARG A 472 6.17 26.56 4.77
N THR A 473 5.33 27.13 3.92
CA THR A 473 3.90 26.87 3.93
C THR A 473 3.60 25.74 2.95
N ALA A 474 3.00 24.66 3.45
CA ALA A 474 2.37 23.65 2.64
C ALA A 474 0.90 24.03 2.44
N ARG A 475 0.43 24.01 1.20
CA ARG A 475 -0.94 24.33 0.81
C ARG A 475 -1.58 23.11 0.19
N ALA A 476 -2.77 22.78 0.64
CA ALA A 476 -3.61 21.72 0.09
C ALA A 476 -4.86 22.37 -0.48
N LYS A 477 -5.15 22.12 -1.75
CA LYS A 477 -6.38 22.55 -2.39
C LYS A 477 -7.25 21.33 -2.68
N VAL A 478 -8.47 21.38 -2.16
CA VAL A 478 -9.47 20.32 -2.28
C VAL A 478 -10.58 20.81 -3.20
N GLU A 479 -10.72 20.14 -4.33
CA GLU A 479 -11.79 20.38 -5.30
C GLU A 479 -12.49 19.05 -5.59
N ILE A 480 -13.77 19.08 -5.96
CA ILE A 480 -14.43 17.93 -6.56
C ILE A 480 -14.45 18.17 -8.06
N ASP A 481 -13.68 17.37 -8.81
CA ASP A 481 -13.61 17.45 -10.25
C ASP A 481 -14.71 16.58 -10.86
N PHE A 482 -15.88 17.18 -11.08
CA PHE A 482 -16.89 16.55 -11.90
C PHE A 482 -16.69 16.96 -13.37
N PRO A 483 -16.48 16.00 -14.29
CA PRO A 483 -16.43 16.32 -15.71
C PRO A 483 -17.72 16.99 -16.15
N LYS A 484 -17.60 18.10 -16.88
CA LYS A 484 -18.70 18.99 -17.28
C LYS A 484 -19.76 18.36 -18.21
N SER A 485 -19.69 17.08 -18.55
CA SER A 485 -20.47 16.49 -19.65
C SER A 485 -21.02 15.10 -19.34
N ASP A 486 -22.31 14.94 -19.64
CA ASP A 486 -23.12 13.74 -19.88
C ASP A 486 -23.13 12.60 -18.84
N VAL A 487 -22.03 12.28 -18.16
CA VAL A 487 -22.01 11.28 -17.07
C VAL A 487 -22.77 11.78 -15.86
N LEU A 488 -22.61 13.04 -15.45
CA LEU A 488 -23.43 13.68 -14.41
C LEU A 488 -24.91 13.72 -14.79
N LYS A 489 -25.22 13.93 -16.09
CA LYS A 489 -26.61 13.86 -16.58
C LYS A 489 -27.12 12.42 -16.54
N ALA A 490 -26.29 11.43 -16.84
CA ALA A 490 -26.64 10.02 -16.78
C ALA A 490 -26.79 9.52 -15.34
N ILE A 491 -25.95 9.97 -14.39
CA ILE A 491 -26.06 9.67 -12.97
C ILE A 491 -27.28 10.38 -12.38
N ARG A 492 -27.54 11.65 -12.72
CA ARG A 492 -28.76 12.37 -12.33
C ARG A 492 -30.00 11.73 -12.95
N ALA A 493 -29.95 11.32 -14.22
CA ALA A 493 -31.04 10.60 -14.88
C ALA A 493 -31.28 9.22 -14.27
N ALA A 494 -30.22 8.47 -13.94
CA ALA A 494 -30.30 7.16 -13.29
C ALA A 494 -30.75 7.29 -11.82
N GLY A 495 -30.32 8.32 -11.11
CA GLY A 495 -30.79 8.71 -9.78
C GLY A 495 -32.29 8.97 -9.79
N ASN A 496 -32.74 9.85 -10.68
CA ASN A 496 -34.16 10.12 -10.94
C ASN A 496 -34.93 8.85 -11.34
N LEU A 497 -34.30 7.92 -12.06
CA LEU A 497 -34.89 6.62 -12.43
C LEU A 497 -34.94 5.63 -11.26
N THR A 498 -34.19 5.85 -10.18
CA THR A 498 -34.20 5.04 -8.95
C THR A 498 -34.84 5.77 -7.77
N THR A 499 -35.59 6.85 -8.06
CA THR A 499 -36.22 7.79 -7.11
C THR A 499 -35.29 8.49 -6.11
N LEU A 500 -33.99 8.12 -6.09
CA LEU A 500 -32.92 8.80 -5.37
C LEU A 500 -32.52 10.09 -6.11
N ASP A 501 -33.14 11.21 -5.75
CA ASP A 501 -32.78 12.55 -6.28
C ASP A 501 -31.45 13.04 -5.68
N LEU A 502 -30.35 12.34 -5.98
CA LEU A 502 -29.00 12.75 -5.58
C LEU A 502 -28.66 14.07 -6.27
N GLN A 503 -28.93 15.20 -5.61
CA GLN A 503 -28.31 16.46 -5.97
C GLN A 503 -26.81 16.32 -5.71
N MET A 504 -26.08 15.92 -6.75
CA MET A 504 -24.62 15.94 -6.71
C MET A 504 -24.16 17.39 -6.64
N PRO A 505 -23.20 17.73 -5.75
CA PRO A 505 -22.67 19.08 -5.66
C PRO A 505 -22.18 19.55 -7.02
N ASP A 506 -22.41 20.83 -7.34
CA ASP A 506 -21.74 21.43 -8.49
C ASP A 506 -20.22 21.32 -8.26
N GLY A 507 -19.51 20.70 -9.20
CA GLY A 507 -18.07 20.48 -9.08
C GLY A 507 -17.34 21.79 -8.85
N GLY A 508 -16.27 21.76 -8.06
CA GLY A 508 -15.56 22.96 -7.63
C GLY A 508 -14.87 22.82 -6.27
N PRO A 509 -14.37 23.94 -5.72
CA PRO A 509 -13.67 23.94 -4.45
C PRO A 509 -14.56 23.54 -3.27
N VAL A 510 -14.02 22.73 -2.36
CA VAL A 510 -14.76 22.25 -1.18
C VAL A 510 -14.40 23.11 0.03
N GLY A 511 -15.29 24.02 0.43
CA GLY A 511 -15.13 24.82 1.65
C GLY A 511 -15.53 24.07 2.94
N GLY A 512 -14.83 24.36 4.05
CA GLY A 512 -15.13 23.81 5.37
C GLY A 512 -14.74 22.35 5.60
N ALA A 513 -14.04 21.72 4.65
CA ALA A 513 -13.51 20.37 4.81
C ALA A 513 -12.38 20.38 5.85
N LYS A 514 -12.40 19.41 6.77
CA LYS A 514 -11.32 19.22 7.75
C LYS A 514 -10.13 18.58 7.04
N VAL A 515 -8.95 19.15 7.19
CA VAL A 515 -7.70 18.67 6.62
C VAL A 515 -6.74 18.32 7.75
N VAL A 516 -6.42 17.03 7.87
CA VAL A 516 -5.44 16.50 8.82
C VAL A 516 -4.10 16.35 8.09
N TRP A 517 -3.09 17.09 8.53
CA TRP A 517 -1.76 17.06 7.95
C TRP A 517 -0.90 15.97 8.57
N ARG A 518 -0.11 15.31 7.75
CA ARG A 518 0.85 14.28 8.17
C ARG A 518 2.19 14.50 7.47
N LEU A 519 3.26 14.02 8.09
CA LEU A 519 4.60 13.97 7.50
C LEU A 519 5.04 12.50 7.41
N PRO A 520 4.60 11.75 6.38
CA PRO A 520 4.92 10.33 6.25
C PRO A 520 6.41 10.05 6.03
N GLU A 521 7.17 11.03 5.54
CA GLU A 521 8.61 10.91 5.25
C GLU A 521 9.35 12.14 5.80
N GLY A 522 10.50 11.93 6.44
CA GLY A 522 11.37 13.01 6.93
C GLY A 522 10.97 13.63 8.27
N SER A 523 10.07 13.01 9.04
CA SER A 523 9.59 13.49 10.35
C SER A 523 9.87 12.48 11.46
N TYR A 524 9.71 12.89 12.72
CA TYR A 524 9.88 12.06 13.92
C TYR A 524 9.03 10.78 13.93
N ASN A 525 7.92 10.77 13.19
CA ASN A 525 7.01 9.63 13.07
C ASN A 525 7.27 8.78 11.81
N GLY A 526 8.33 9.07 11.05
CA GLY A 526 8.72 8.30 9.86
C GLY A 526 9.24 6.91 10.24
N LYS A 527 8.71 5.88 9.58
CA LYS A 527 9.30 4.55 9.58
C LYS A 527 10.33 4.46 8.45
N TYR A 528 11.53 4.00 8.76
CA TYR A 528 12.60 3.81 7.78
C TYR A 528 12.82 2.31 7.58
N GLN A 529 13.02 1.89 6.32
CA GLN A 529 13.42 0.53 6.03
C GLN A 529 14.88 0.33 6.47
N THR A 530 15.12 -0.73 7.23
CA THR A 530 16.45 -1.12 7.66
C THR A 530 17.08 -2.05 6.62
N ALA A 531 18.42 -2.13 6.60
CA ALA A 531 19.17 -3.02 5.70
C ALA A 531 18.77 -4.52 5.85
N ASN A 532 18.08 -4.88 6.93
CA ASN A 532 17.59 -6.24 7.20
C ASN A 532 16.12 -6.45 6.78
N GLY A 533 15.51 -5.54 6.03
CA GLY A 533 14.15 -5.69 5.51
C GLY A 533 13.02 -5.40 6.52
N GLY A 534 13.32 -4.82 7.68
CA GLY A 534 12.33 -4.38 8.67
C GLY A 534 12.04 -2.87 8.59
N SER A 535 10.95 -2.40 9.22
CA SER A 535 10.65 -0.97 9.37
C SER A 535 10.82 -0.51 10.82
N GLN A 536 11.65 0.49 11.08
CA GLN A 536 11.88 1.04 12.42
C GLN A 536 11.58 2.54 12.47
N TYR A 537 10.98 3.00 13.58
CA TYR A 537 10.86 4.44 13.87
C TYR A 537 12.23 5.01 14.18
N ARG A 538 12.68 5.97 13.38
CA ARG A 538 13.95 6.66 13.56
C ARG A 538 13.70 8.16 13.74
N PRO A 539 13.24 8.61 14.93
CA PRO A 539 12.99 10.02 15.21
C PRO A 539 14.24 10.89 15.06
N ASP A 540 15.40 10.25 15.15
CA ASP A 540 16.72 10.80 14.88
C ASP A 540 16.95 11.29 13.45
N LEU A 541 16.30 10.68 12.46
CA LEU A 541 16.45 11.02 11.04
C LEU A 541 15.46 12.10 10.56
N ALA A 542 14.71 12.70 11.48
CA ALA A 542 13.75 13.74 11.19
C ALA A 542 14.45 15.01 10.66
N VAL A 543 14.03 15.47 9.49
CA VAL A 543 14.54 16.68 8.82
C VAL A 543 13.50 17.79 8.81
N VAL A 544 12.22 17.47 8.94
CA VAL A 544 11.09 18.42 8.99
C VAL A 544 10.11 18.12 10.12
N GLN A 545 9.50 19.16 10.64
CA GLN A 545 8.43 19.11 11.63
C GLN A 545 7.36 20.17 11.32
N PHE A 546 6.19 20.08 11.97
CA PHE A 546 5.22 21.18 11.92
C PHE A 546 5.66 22.30 12.85
N ALA A 547 5.60 23.55 12.38
CA ALA A 547 6.06 24.71 13.15
C ALA A 547 5.15 25.05 14.35
N GLN A 548 3.90 24.59 14.35
CA GLN A 548 2.99 24.78 15.48
C GLN A 548 3.25 23.77 16.59
N ALA A 549 3.86 24.24 17.68
CA ALA A 549 3.94 23.50 18.93
C ALA A 549 2.57 23.54 19.64
N GLY A 550 1.82 22.45 19.66
CA GLY A 550 0.54 22.48 20.40
C GLY A 550 -0.40 21.29 20.21
N GLY A 551 -0.01 20.10 20.66
CA GLY A 551 -0.94 18.98 20.88
C GLY A 551 -1.69 18.46 19.63
N PRO A 552 -2.73 17.62 19.82
CA PRO A 552 -3.46 16.95 18.73
C PRO A 552 -4.15 17.88 17.73
N ALA A 553 -4.31 19.17 18.06
CA ALA A 553 -4.95 20.16 17.19
C ALA A 553 -3.97 20.85 16.23
N ALA A 554 -2.65 20.78 16.47
CA ALA A 554 -1.64 21.52 15.70
C ALA A 554 -1.45 21.05 14.24
N TYR A 555 -1.98 19.87 13.88
CA TYR A 555 -1.91 19.32 12.53
C TYR A 555 -3.29 19.26 11.85
N ILE A 556 -4.30 19.96 12.39
CA ILE A 556 -5.64 20.01 11.82
C ILE A 556 -5.93 21.43 11.33
N SER A 557 -6.38 21.56 10.09
CA SER A 557 -6.85 22.81 9.51
C SER A 557 -8.18 22.58 8.79
N TYR A 558 -8.79 23.65 8.27
CA TYR A 558 -10.02 23.58 7.49
C TYR A 558 -9.85 24.33 6.18
N THR A 559 -10.45 23.82 5.10
CA THR A 559 -10.46 24.52 3.82
C THR A 559 -11.30 25.78 3.89
N ASN A 560 -10.84 26.85 3.25
CA ASN A 560 -11.61 28.07 3.03
C ASN A 560 -12.59 27.91 1.85
N ASP A 561 -13.32 28.97 1.49
CA ASP A 561 -14.29 28.96 0.37
C ASP A 561 -13.64 28.67 -1.00
N ALA A 562 -12.33 28.88 -1.14
CA ALA A 562 -11.56 28.52 -2.33
C ALA A 562 -11.04 27.08 -2.30
N GLY A 563 -11.46 26.28 -1.31
CA GLY A 563 -11.04 24.90 -1.12
C GLY A 563 -9.60 24.75 -0.60
N GLU A 564 -8.97 25.83 -0.12
CA GLU A 564 -7.56 25.82 0.29
C GLU A 564 -7.41 25.70 1.81
N ALA A 565 -6.52 24.82 2.23
CA ALA A 565 -6.04 24.69 3.60
C ALA A 565 -4.51 24.81 3.61
N THR A 566 -3.94 25.38 4.68
CA THR A 566 -2.49 25.59 4.78
C THR A 566 -1.96 25.13 6.14
N ILE A 567 -0.72 24.63 6.15
CA ILE A 567 0.06 24.39 7.38
C ILE A 567 1.49 24.91 7.19
N THR A 568 2.15 25.27 8.29
CA THR A 568 3.55 25.65 8.27
C THR A 568 4.42 24.48 8.72
N ILE A 569 5.36 24.10 7.87
CA ILE A 569 6.42 23.13 8.16
C ILE A 569 7.74 23.86 8.38
N GLU A 570 8.61 23.32 9.20
CA GLU A 570 9.92 23.88 9.47
C GLU A 570 10.99 22.81 9.55
N GLY A 571 12.24 23.21 9.32
CA GLY A 571 13.38 22.31 9.45
C GLY A 571 13.59 21.90 10.91
N VAL A 572 13.76 20.62 11.17
CA VAL A 572 14.09 20.12 12.51
C VAL A 572 15.41 20.73 12.97
N PRO A 573 15.52 21.24 14.21
CA PRO A 573 16.79 21.76 14.73
C PRO A 573 17.92 20.72 14.66
N GLN A 574 19.16 21.16 14.46
CA GLN A 574 20.31 20.25 14.59
C GLN A 574 20.51 19.88 16.06
N ARG A 575 20.94 18.64 16.33
CA ARG A 575 21.22 18.17 17.70
C ARG A 575 22.40 18.90 18.35
N ARG A 576 23.31 19.41 17.53
CA ARG A 576 24.50 20.16 17.95
C ARG A 576 24.73 21.33 17.00
N LEU A 577 25.60 22.23 17.43
CA LEU A 577 26.09 23.28 16.56
C LEU A 577 27.05 22.65 15.56
N LEU A 578 26.71 22.71 14.28
CA LEU A 578 27.55 22.17 13.21
C LEU A 578 28.66 23.18 12.85
N PRO A 579 29.88 22.71 12.54
CA PRO A 579 30.98 23.58 12.16
C PRO A 579 30.72 24.28 10.81
N PRO A 580 31.39 25.41 10.51
CA PRO A 580 31.20 26.11 9.22
C PRO A 580 31.53 25.26 7.98
N THR A 581 32.35 24.23 8.14
CA THR A 581 32.82 23.31 7.10
C THR A 581 31.77 22.30 6.63
N VAL A 582 30.60 22.23 7.28
CA VAL A 582 29.50 21.35 6.85
C VAL A 582 28.91 21.77 5.51
N ARG A 583 28.46 20.78 4.75
CA ARG A 583 27.92 20.97 3.40
C ARG A 583 26.43 20.69 3.29
N PRO A 584 25.76 21.26 2.27
CA PRO A 584 24.39 20.88 1.92
C PRO A 584 24.32 19.37 1.65
N TYR A 585 23.42 18.70 2.35
CA TYR A 585 23.08 17.30 2.14
C TYR A 585 21.60 17.23 1.72
N PRO A 586 21.30 16.97 0.43
CA PRO A 586 19.94 16.93 -0.05
C PRO A 586 19.22 15.72 0.56
N ARG A 587 18.11 15.98 1.23
CA ARG A 587 17.22 15.01 1.83
C ARG A 587 15.85 15.15 1.21
N ARG A 588 15.04 14.10 1.36
CA ARG A 588 13.65 14.10 0.93
C ARG A 588 12.74 14.11 2.14
N ALA A 589 11.66 14.85 2.05
CA ALA A 589 10.54 14.78 2.98
C ALA A 589 9.24 14.72 2.19
N ALA A 590 8.18 14.24 2.81
CA ALA A 590 6.86 14.26 2.21
C ALA A 590 5.84 14.82 3.19
N VAL A 591 4.96 15.66 2.68
CA VAL A 591 3.77 16.12 3.38
C VAL A 591 2.55 15.42 2.80
N ALA A 592 1.67 14.94 3.66
CA ALA A 592 0.42 14.32 3.28
C ALA A 592 -0.75 15.01 3.96
N VAL A 593 -1.90 14.92 3.33
CA VAL A 593 -3.16 15.38 3.89
C VAL A 593 -4.18 14.27 3.89
N GLU A 594 -4.98 14.22 4.95
CA GLU A 594 -6.21 13.45 5.03
C GLU A 594 -7.37 14.44 5.06
N VAL A 595 -8.21 14.40 4.03
CA VAL A 595 -9.34 15.32 3.92
C VAL A 595 -10.61 14.62 4.38
N THR A 596 -11.35 15.26 5.28
CA THR A 596 -12.69 14.86 5.71
C THR A 596 -13.67 15.96 5.33
N ILE A 597 -14.54 15.68 4.36
CA ILE A 597 -15.60 16.61 3.97
C ILE A 597 -16.71 16.57 5.03
N LYS A 598 -17.03 17.71 5.65
CA LYS A 598 -18.20 17.82 6.51
C LYS A 598 -19.45 17.73 5.66
N VAL A 599 -20.27 16.73 5.95
CA VAL A 599 -21.46 16.36 5.18
C VAL A 599 -22.61 17.36 5.38
N GLY A 600 -22.50 18.40 6.22
CA GLY A 600 -23.58 19.35 6.46
C GLY A 600 -24.16 20.00 5.19
N ASN A 601 -23.36 20.13 4.13
CA ASN A 601 -23.81 20.61 2.82
C ASN A 601 -24.31 19.48 1.89
N LEU A 602 -23.94 18.22 2.15
CA LEU A 602 -24.31 17.04 1.35
C LEU A 602 -25.54 16.32 1.93
N THR A 603 -25.82 16.45 3.23
CA THR A 603 -26.90 15.76 3.93
C THR A 603 -28.27 16.39 3.72
N GLN A 604 -28.39 17.71 3.50
CA GLN A 604 -29.69 18.30 3.14
C GLN A 604 -30.17 17.71 1.82
N ASP A 605 -29.30 17.71 0.82
CA ASP A 605 -29.55 17.14 -0.50
C ASP A 605 -29.76 15.62 -0.46
N LEU A 606 -28.95 14.88 0.31
CA LEU A 606 -29.11 13.44 0.47
C LEU A 606 -30.38 13.06 1.26
N ASN A 607 -30.75 13.84 2.28
CA ASN A 607 -31.99 13.63 3.03
C ASN A 607 -33.21 13.94 2.16
N ASP A 608 -33.19 14.99 1.35
CA ASP A 608 -34.27 15.34 0.43
C ASP A 608 -34.41 14.30 -0.70
N ALA A 609 -33.28 13.81 -1.22
CA ALA A 609 -33.20 12.71 -2.18
C ALA A 609 -33.85 11.42 -1.67
N ILE A 610 -33.51 11.04 -0.44
CA ILE A 610 -33.91 9.77 0.17
C ILE A 610 -35.36 9.83 0.68
N ASN A 611 -35.80 10.98 1.21
CA ASN A 611 -37.19 11.18 1.62
C ASN A 611 -38.16 11.17 0.42
N THR A 612 -37.70 11.65 -0.75
CA THR A 612 -38.47 11.62 -2.00
C THR A 612 -38.47 10.22 -2.65
N ALA A 613 -37.41 9.44 -2.44
CA ALA A 613 -37.24 8.13 -3.06
C ALA A 613 -38.22 7.05 -2.58
N MET A 614 -38.67 7.14 -1.34
CA MET A 614 -39.35 6.04 -0.66
C MET A 614 -40.65 6.48 0.00
N GLY A 615 -41.57 7.04 -0.77
CA GLY A 615 -42.88 7.56 -0.33
C GLY A 615 -43.64 6.70 0.70
N GLY A 616 -43.30 6.87 1.98
CA GLY A 616 -43.86 6.16 3.12
C GLY A 616 -43.06 6.39 4.41
N PRO A 617 -43.73 6.55 5.57
CA PRO A 617 -43.07 6.86 6.84
C PRO A 617 -42.44 5.60 7.44
N ILE A 618 -41.19 5.30 7.09
CA ILE A 618 -40.34 4.37 7.85
C ILE A 618 -39.40 5.23 8.72
N SER A 619 -39.85 5.49 9.95
CA SER A 619 -39.35 6.52 10.86
C SER A 619 -38.11 6.13 11.69
N GLY A 620 -37.10 5.44 11.14
CA GLY A 620 -35.95 5.04 11.97
C GLY A 620 -34.64 4.72 11.28
N GLY A 621 -34.66 4.01 10.15
CA GLY A 621 -33.44 3.46 9.55
C GLY A 621 -32.59 4.45 8.72
N LEU A 622 -33.12 5.62 8.35
CA LEU A 622 -32.51 6.46 7.30
C LEU A 622 -31.86 7.76 7.80
N SER A 623 -32.30 8.31 8.94
CA SER A 623 -31.51 9.36 9.63
C SER A 623 -30.13 8.85 10.05
N PHE A 624 -30.02 7.54 10.23
CA PHE A 624 -28.79 6.81 10.50
C PHE A 624 -27.79 6.90 9.35
N ILE A 625 -28.18 6.80 8.06
CA ILE A 625 -27.22 6.90 6.95
C ILE A 625 -26.60 8.32 6.91
N ALA A 626 -27.41 9.37 7.09
CA ALA A 626 -26.91 10.73 7.16
C ALA A 626 -26.03 10.99 8.40
N ASP A 627 -26.47 10.53 9.58
CA ASP A 627 -25.68 10.60 10.84
C ASP A 627 -24.41 9.74 10.77
N MET A 628 -24.39 8.68 9.96
CA MET A 628 -23.23 7.83 9.77
C MET A 628 -22.26 8.35 8.73
N VAL A 629 -22.67 8.91 7.59
CA VAL A 629 -21.72 9.61 6.69
C VAL A 629 -21.05 10.78 7.45
N LEU A 630 -21.78 11.42 8.39
CA LEU A 630 -21.22 12.42 9.30
C LEU A 630 -20.18 11.86 10.28
N ARG A 631 -20.24 10.56 10.63
CA ARG A 631 -19.31 9.85 11.53
C ARG A 631 -18.18 9.12 10.78
N THR A 632 -18.43 8.63 9.56
CA THR A 632 -17.46 7.97 8.68
C THR A 632 -16.68 9.05 7.96
N SER A 633 -15.72 9.65 8.65
CA SER A 633 -14.74 10.52 8.03
C SER A 633 -13.97 9.72 6.99
N PHE A 634 -14.39 9.79 5.72
CA PHE A 634 -13.62 9.22 4.62
C PHE A 634 -12.31 9.98 4.52
N PHE A 635 -11.20 9.30 4.84
CA PHE A 635 -9.86 9.89 4.76
C PHE A 635 -9.32 9.67 3.36
N PHE A 636 -9.40 10.69 2.52
CA PHE A 636 -8.66 10.70 1.25
C PHE A 636 -7.24 11.14 1.54
N GLN A 637 -6.30 10.24 1.31
CA GLN A 637 -4.88 10.50 1.52
C GLN A 637 -4.24 10.92 0.20
N LYS A 638 -3.59 12.08 0.21
CA LYS A 638 -2.65 12.47 -0.85
C LYS A 638 -1.35 12.89 -0.20
N SER A 639 -0.22 12.53 -0.81
CA SER A 639 1.11 12.94 -0.36
C SER A 639 1.87 13.64 -1.49
N LYS A 640 2.77 14.54 -1.10
CA LYS A 640 3.69 15.24 -1.99
C LYS A 640 5.07 15.26 -1.35
N ALA A 641 6.03 14.66 -2.05
CA ALA A 641 7.44 14.77 -1.70
C ALA A 641 8.01 16.14 -2.11
N PHE A 642 8.95 16.64 -1.32
CA PHE A 642 9.70 17.87 -1.55
C PHE A 642 11.13 17.72 -1.03
N GLU A 643 12.04 18.54 -1.57
CA GLU A 643 13.45 18.52 -1.19
C GLU A 643 13.72 19.32 0.08
N VAL A 644 14.61 18.81 0.92
CA VAL A 644 15.09 19.44 2.15
C VAL A 644 16.61 19.53 2.07
N THR A 645 17.17 20.72 2.22
CA THR A 645 18.62 20.91 2.34
C THR A 645 19.00 20.76 3.81
N ASP A 646 19.63 19.64 4.14
CA ASP A 646 20.24 19.39 5.44
C ASP A 646 21.74 19.75 5.43
N TRP A 647 22.41 19.59 6.56
CA TRP A 647 23.84 19.87 6.71
C TRP A 647 24.55 18.68 7.31
N LYS A 648 25.65 18.28 6.67
CA LYS A 648 26.44 17.11 7.07
C LYS A 648 27.92 17.46 7.19
N GLU A 649 28.58 16.88 8.19
CA GLU A 649 30.02 17.01 8.36
C GLU A 649 30.80 16.22 7.30
N PRO A 650 32.07 16.58 7.03
CA PRO A 650 32.93 15.83 6.12
C PRO A 650 33.12 14.36 6.54
N ALA A 651 32.40 13.45 5.91
CA ALA A 651 32.61 12.01 6.03
C ALA A 651 33.58 11.51 4.94
N TRP A 652 34.07 10.27 5.07
CA TRP A 652 34.77 9.62 3.97
C TRP A 652 33.75 9.16 2.93
N GLU A 653 34.00 9.51 1.69
CA GLU A 653 33.24 9.06 0.54
C GLU A 653 34.19 8.41 -0.44
N GLY A 654 33.65 7.74 -1.44
CA GLY A 654 34.47 7.23 -2.51
C GLY A 654 33.68 6.76 -3.69
N GLN A 655 34.42 6.24 -4.66
CA GLN A 655 33.89 5.43 -5.75
C GLN A 655 34.82 4.26 -6.00
N PHE A 656 34.28 3.19 -6.51
CA PHE A 656 35.05 1.99 -6.84
C PHE A 656 34.56 1.36 -8.14
N GLU A 657 35.44 0.60 -8.76
CA GLU A 657 35.20 -0.23 -9.94
C GLU A 657 35.74 -1.64 -9.66
N ILE A 658 34.91 -2.67 -9.74
CA ILE A 658 35.33 -4.08 -9.63
C ILE A 658 35.13 -4.76 -10.98
N THR A 659 36.19 -5.36 -11.51
CA THR A 659 36.16 -6.18 -12.72
C THR A 659 36.58 -7.60 -12.38
N VAL A 660 35.78 -8.60 -12.76
CA VAL A 660 36.09 -10.03 -12.62
C VAL A 660 36.19 -10.64 -14.02
N LYS A 661 37.34 -11.21 -14.36
CA LYS A 661 37.57 -11.84 -15.66
C LYS A 661 38.17 -13.23 -15.52
N GLY A 662 37.62 -14.20 -16.22
CA GLY A 662 38.20 -15.53 -16.38
C GLY A 662 37.72 -16.19 -17.66
N SER A 663 38.59 -16.88 -18.37
CA SER A 663 38.21 -17.61 -19.58
C SER A 663 39.18 -18.75 -19.84
N GLY A 664 38.68 -19.87 -20.36
CA GLY A 664 39.54 -20.98 -20.70
C GLY A 664 38.78 -22.19 -21.22
N SER A 665 39.56 -23.25 -21.47
CA SER A 665 39.04 -24.56 -21.87
C SER A 665 39.93 -25.65 -21.29
N LYS A 666 39.33 -26.77 -20.86
CA LYS A 666 40.05 -27.89 -20.27
C LYS A 666 39.40 -29.20 -20.69
N ARG A 667 40.23 -30.16 -21.10
CA ARG A 667 39.79 -31.54 -21.33
C ARG A 667 40.09 -32.39 -20.11
N GLU A 668 39.07 -33.02 -19.56
CA GLU A 668 39.15 -33.88 -18.39
C GLU A 668 38.92 -35.33 -18.81
N LYS A 669 39.84 -36.22 -18.42
CA LYS A 669 39.65 -37.66 -18.64
C LYS A 669 38.55 -38.15 -17.69
N GLY A 670 37.61 -38.94 -18.21
CA GLY A 670 36.54 -39.48 -17.38
C GLY A 670 37.07 -40.38 -16.27
N GLU A 671 36.60 -40.18 -15.04
CA GLU A 671 36.96 -41.07 -13.93
C GLU A 671 36.35 -42.47 -14.14
N LYS A 672 37.13 -43.51 -13.82
CA LYS A 672 36.69 -44.92 -13.76
C LYS A 672 35.93 -45.40 -15.01
N GLY A 673 36.35 -44.99 -16.20
CA GLY A 673 35.77 -45.41 -17.47
C GLY A 673 34.58 -44.56 -17.96
N GLY A 674 34.31 -43.42 -17.32
CA GLY A 674 33.41 -42.41 -17.87
C GLY A 674 33.96 -41.78 -19.17
N PRO A 675 33.10 -41.15 -19.99
CA PRO A 675 33.56 -40.46 -21.19
C PRO A 675 34.40 -39.22 -20.82
N ASP A 676 35.41 -38.93 -21.65
CA ASP A 676 36.14 -37.67 -21.60
C ASP A 676 35.16 -36.48 -21.68
N ARG A 677 35.51 -35.39 -20.98
CA ARG A 677 34.74 -34.15 -20.94
C ARG A 677 35.59 -33.01 -21.49
N ASP A 678 35.05 -32.27 -22.46
CA ASP A 678 35.60 -31.01 -22.93
C ASP A 678 34.81 -29.87 -22.29
N ASN A 679 35.48 -29.09 -21.44
CA ASN A 679 34.91 -27.95 -20.72
C ASN A 679 35.38 -26.64 -21.35
N SER A 680 34.49 -25.65 -21.46
CA SER A 680 34.83 -24.27 -21.85
C SER A 680 34.09 -23.27 -20.98
N TRP A 681 34.70 -22.14 -20.65
CA TRP A 681 34.09 -21.13 -19.79
C TRP A 681 34.55 -19.72 -20.13
N SER A 682 33.70 -18.74 -19.80
CA SER A 682 33.99 -17.31 -19.82
C SER A 682 33.17 -16.63 -18.72
N MET A 683 33.82 -15.80 -17.93
CA MET A 683 33.25 -14.99 -16.86
C MET A 683 33.75 -13.57 -17.08
N ASP A 684 32.84 -12.63 -17.36
CA ASP A 684 33.11 -11.19 -17.49
C ASP A 684 32.07 -10.43 -16.68
N ARG A 685 32.45 -10.02 -15.46
CA ARG A 685 31.60 -9.26 -14.56
C ARG A 685 32.22 -7.91 -14.28
N TYR A 686 31.38 -6.90 -14.16
CA TYR A 686 31.79 -5.53 -13.95
C TYR A 686 30.84 -4.84 -13.00
N MET A 687 31.38 -4.00 -12.13
CA MET A 687 30.62 -3.16 -11.25
C MET A 687 31.32 -1.81 -11.04
N GLU A 688 30.54 -0.75 -10.94
CA GLU A 688 30.94 0.52 -10.33
C GLU A 688 29.89 1.00 -9.31
N GLY A 689 30.33 1.73 -8.29
CA GLY A 689 29.47 2.28 -7.26
C GLY A 689 30.17 3.39 -6.45
N ARG A 690 29.38 4.17 -5.71
CA ARG A 690 29.90 5.14 -4.73
C ARG A 690 29.87 4.55 -3.33
N LEU A 691 30.85 4.92 -2.53
CA LEU A 691 30.93 4.64 -1.11
C LEU A 691 30.53 5.91 -0.34
N HIS A 692 29.73 5.75 0.70
CA HIS A 692 29.38 6.81 1.64
C HIS A 692 29.41 6.26 3.07
N THR A 693 29.77 7.06 4.06
CA THR A 693 29.60 6.64 5.45
C THR A 693 28.09 6.49 5.75
N PRO A 694 27.64 5.34 6.29
CA PRO A 694 26.23 5.12 6.59
C PRO A 694 25.74 6.09 7.66
N ASP A 695 24.52 6.62 7.50
CA ASP A 695 23.91 7.58 8.43
C ASP A 695 23.92 7.10 9.91
N TRP A 696 23.84 5.79 10.18
CA TRP A 696 23.86 5.22 11.54
C TRP A 696 25.26 5.04 12.14
N GLU A 697 26.28 4.85 11.29
CA GLU A 697 27.68 4.79 11.75
C GLU A 697 28.11 6.19 12.18
N GLU A 698 27.66 7.21 11.46
CA GLU A 698 27.91 8.61 11.76
C GLU A 698 27.40 9.00 13.15
N GLU A 699 26.25 8.49 13.59
CA GLU A 699 25.76 8.71 14.96
C GLU A 699 26.63 8.03 16.02
N ASN A 700 27.21 6.86 15.72
CA ASN A 700 28.14 6.17 16.60
C ASN A 700 29.51 6.87 16.64
N GLU A 701 29.95 7.43 15.50
CA GLU A 701 31.13 8.30 15.38
C GLU A 701 30.92 9.63 16.12
N GLU A 702 29.69 10.16 16.17
CA GLU A 702 29.36 11.36 16.94
C GLU A 702 29.31 11.11 18.45
N ALA A 703 28.88 9.92 18.88
CA ALA A 703 28.75 9.57 20.30
C ALA A 703 30.07 9.10 20.94
N LYS A 704 30.97 8.51 20.14
CA LYS A 704 32.30 8.09 20.58
C LYS A 704 33.26 9.18 20.13
N GLU A 705 33.68 10.05 21.06
CA GLU A 705 34.87 10.89 20.84
C GLU A 705 35.94 10.01 20.17
N TYR A 706 36.47 10.49 19.04
CA TYR A 706 37.35 9.81 18.08
C TYR A 706 38.69 9.32 18.66
N THR A 707 38.71 8.75 19.88
CA THR A 707 39.92 8.71 20.66
C THR A 707 40.94 7.68 20.22
N THR A 708 40.65 6.65 19.40
CA THR A 708 41.73 5.69 19.05
C THR A 708 41.70 4.90 17.74
N ASP A 709 40.57 4.58 17.10
CA ASP A 709 40.60 3.39 16.22
C ASP A 709 40.70 3.66 14.71
N GLY A 710 40.49 4.89 14.23
CA GLY A 710 40.64 5.24 12.80
C GLY A 710 39.77 4.41 11.84
N ARG A 711 38.72 3.76 12.35
CA ARG A 711 37.79 2.92 11.57
C ARG A 711 36.60 3.75 11.12
N HIS A 712 36.32 3.69 9.83
CA HIS A 712 35.18 4.29 9.17
C HIS A 712 34.47 3.18 8.41
N LYS A 713 33.20 2.92 8.70
CA LYS A 713 32.42 2.05 7.79
C LYS A 713 31.87 2.87 6.65
N LEU A 714 31.83 2.24 5.49
CA LEU A 714 31.35 2.78 4.24
C LEU A 714 30.29 1.82 3.71
N GLU A 715 29.23 2.37 3.15
CA GLU A 715 28.17 1.63 2.47
C GLU A 715 28.11 2.06 1.01
N VAL A 716 27.69 1.15 0.16
CA VAL A 716 27.56 1.42 -1.27
C VAL A 716 26.26 2.16 -1.53
N ASP A 717 26.36 3.35 -2.11
CA ASP A 717 25.23 4.23 -2.41
C ASP A 717 24.13 3.51 -3.23
N GLY A 718 22.89 3.70 -2.78
CA GLY A 718 21.62 3.45 -3.47
C GLY A 718 21.63 3.72 -4.98
N ASP A 719 22.03 4.93 -5.33
CA ASP A 719 21.59 5.53 -6.59
C ASP A 719 22.67 5.58 -7.67
N SER A 720 23.92 5.33 -7.32
CA SER A 720 25.08 5.60 -8.18
C SER A 720 25.70 4.36 -8.84
N ARG A 721 24.93 3.27 -9.01
CA ARG A 721 25.49 1.94 -9.26
C ARG A 721 25.29 1.48 -10.70
N TYR A 722 26.29 0.79 -11.23
CA TYR A 722 26.19 0.04 -12.47
C TYR A 722 26.77 -1.36 -12.28
N PHE A 723 26.03 -2.38 -12.74
CA PHE A 723 26.42 -3.78 -12.68
C PHE A 723 26.24 -4.39 -14.07
N ARG A 724 27.15 -5.27 -14.47
CA ARG A 724 27.11 -6.04 -15.71
C ARG A 724 27.64 -7.44 -15.44
N LEU A 725 26.90 -8.45 -15.88
CA LEU A 725 27.27 -9.85 -15.77
C LEU A 725 27.10 -10.53 -17.12
N ASN A 726 28.17 -11.15 -17.61
CA ASN A 726 28.17 -11.98 -18.81
C ASN A 726 28.99 -13.24 -18.53
N ASP A 727 28.30 -14.29 -18.13
CA ASP A 727 28.89 -15.58 -17.80
C ASP A 727 28.42 -16.64 -18.79
N SER A 728 29.33 -17.51 -19.20
CA SER A 728 29.00 -18.68 -20.01
C SER A 728 29.90 -19.86 -19.65
N SER A 729 29.33 -21.05 -19.68
CA SER A 729 30.09 -22.28 -19.52
C SER A 729 29.45 -23.43 -20.29
N SER A 730 30.27 -24.37 -20.71
CA SER A 730 29.78 -25.59 -21.36
C SER A 730 30.62 -26.80 -20.97
N SER A 731 29.97 -27.96 -20.93
CA SER A 731 30.62 -29.26 -20.77
C SER A 731 30.07 -30.21 -21.82
N LYS A 732 30.96 -30.76 -22.62
CA LYS A 732 30.65 -31.67 -23.73
C LYS A 732 31.30 -33.02 -23.48
N THR A 733 30.53 -34.08 -23.57
CA THR A 733 31.03 -35.46 -23.61
C THR A 733 30.63 -36.10 -24.93
N ARG A 734 31.02 -37.36 -25.16
CA ARG A 734 30.52 -38.12 -26.32
C ARG A 734 28.98 -38.21 -26.33
N ASP A 735 28.37 -38.25 -25.15
CA ASP A 735 26.97 -38.62 -24.98
C ASP A 735 26.10 -37.49 -24.40
N SER A 736 26.68 -36.32 -24.12
CA SER A 736 25.98 -35.15 -23.60
C SER A 736 26.58 -33.81 -24.04
N HIS A 737 25.75 -32.78 -24.12
CA HIS A 737 26.16 -31.39 -24.34
C HIS A 737 25.36 -30.47 -23.42
N ASN A 738 26.05 -29.91 -22.42
CA ASN A 738 25.46 -29.03 -21.43
C ASN A 738 25.99 -27.61 -21.62
N ARG A 739 25.10 -26.62 -21.55
CA ARG A 739 25.42 -25.20 -21.71
C ARG A 739 24.72 -24.37 -20.64
N TYR A 740 25.45 -23.41 -20.11
CA TYR A 740 24.99 -22.37 -19.21
C TYR A 740 25.35 -21.00 -19.79
N GLU A 741 24.42 -20.08 -19.71
CA GLU A 741 24.59 -18.68 -20.11
C GLU A 741 23.82 -17.80 -19.14
N ALA A 742 24.47 -16.76 -18.63
CA ALA A 742 23.84 -15.77 -17.77
C ALA A 742 24.21 -14.37 -18.25
N ILE A 743 23.18 -13.56 -18.50
CA ILE A 743 23.32 -12.19 -18.96
C ILE A 743 22.45 -11.31 -18.06
N GLY A 744 23.04 -10.29 -17.45
CA GLY A 744 22.31 -9.35 -16.61
C GLY A 744 23.10 -8.09 -16.27
N PRO A 745 22.53 -7.19 -15.47
CA PRO A 745 21.22 -7.29 -14.81
C PRO A 745 20.03 -7.10 -15.77
N MET A 746 18.88 -7.66 -15.39
CA MET A 746 17.56 -7.29 -15.89
C MET A 746 17.02 -6.10 -15.08
N GLN A 747 16.43 -5.11 -15.72
CA GLN A 747 15.64 -4.10 -15.03
C GLN A 747 14.29 -3.89 -15.73
N ILE A 748 13.23 -3.84 -14.93
CA ILE A 748 11.89 -3.42 -15.34
C ILE A 748 11.92 -1.89 -15.48
N GLN A 749 11.70 -1.34 -16.67
CA GLN A 749 11.59 0.11 -16.83
C GLN A 749 10.35 0.66 -16.09
N PRO A 750 10.39 1.91 -15.59
CA PRO A 750 9.16 2.65 -15.31
C PRO A 750 8.34 2.81 -16.60
N PRO A 751 7.00 2.86 -16.52
CA PRO A 751 6.10 2.76 -17.67
C PRO A 751 6.36 3.84 -18.73
N GLY A 752 6.43 3.45 -20.02
CA GLY A 752 6.36 4.40 -21.16
C GLY A 752 7.25 4.19 -22.38
N ARG A 753 8.22 3.26 -22.39
CA ARG A 753 9.07 2.99 -23.57
C ARG A 753 9.20 1.48 -23.80
N ASN A 754 8.48 0.93 -24.76
CA ASN A 754 8.50 -0.49 -25.16
C ASN A 754 9.82 -0.88 -25.85
N GLN A 755 10.97 -0.70 -25.20
CA GLN A 755 12.27 -1.17 -25.69
C GLN A 755 13.04 -1.84 -24.54
N LEU A 756 13.51 -3.08 -24.79
CA LEU A 756 14.45 -3.79 -23.93
C LEU A 756 15.82 -3.11 -24.05
N GLU A 757 16.09 -2.08 -23.25
CA GLU A 757 17.44 -1.52 -23.10
C GLU A 757 18.12 -2.09 -21.84
N LEU A 758 19.38 -2.51 -22.00
CA LEU A 758 20.24 -3.09 -20.95
C LEU A 758 20.72 -2.01 -19.97
N HIS A 759 19.95 -1.68 -18.94
CA HIS A 759 20.41 -0.79 -17.87
C HIS A 759 20.05 -1.30 -16.46
N SER A 760 20.91 -0.95 -15.51
CA SER A 760 21.16 -1.67 -14.25
C SER A 760 20.62 -0.95 -13.02
N ARG A 761 19.66 -1.54 -12.31
CA ARG A 761 19.50 -1.31 -10.86
C ARG A 761 19.35 -2.64 -10.15
N ALA A 762 20.45 -3.05 -9.52
CA ALA A 762 20.51 -4.09 -8.51
C ALA A 762 19.97 -3.57 -7.17
N GLU A 763 19.37 -4.47 -6.38
CA GLU A 763 19.18 -4.28 -4.93
C GLU A 763 20.49 -4.70 -4.25
N PRO A 764 21.24 -3.82 -3.56
CA PRO A 764 22.40 -4.27 -2.84
C PRO A 764 22.15 -4.34 -1.34
N SER A 765 22.89 -5.24 -0.75
CA SER A 765 23.55 -5.04 0.52
C SER A 765 25.05 -5.17 0.25
N GLY A 766 25.88 -4.30 0.81
CA GLY A 766 27.32 -4.39 0.58
C GLY A 766 28.04 -3.39 1.45
N SER A 767 29.00 -3.87 2.23
CA SER A 767 29.73 -3.04 3.18
C SER A 767 31.18 -2.90 2.74
N ALA A 768 31.71 -1.71 2.88
CA ALA A 768 33.13 -1.44 2.87
C ALA A 768 33.56 -0.98 4.28
N GLU A 769 34.73 -1.37 4.74
CA GLU A 769 35.31 -0.86 5.99
C GLU A 769 36.67 -0.25 5.67
N LEU A 770 36.87 1.00 6.06
CA LEU A 770 38.09 1.78 5.88
C LEU A 770 38.73 2.00 7.24
N VAL A 771 39.92 1.44 7.46
CA VAL A 771 40.65 1.54 8.72
C VAL A 771 42.00 2.19 8.50
N PHE A 772 42.33 3.21 9.30
CA PHE A 772 43.66 3.80 9.37
C PHE A 772 44.37 3.32 10.63
N ASN A 773 45.45 2.55 10.49
CA ASN A 773 46.23 2.04 11.62
C ASN A 773 47.73 2.12 11.32
N GLY A 774 48.46 2.86 12.16
CA GLY A 774 49.94 2.89 12.12
C GLY A 774 50.53 3.39 10.80
N GLY A 775 49.86 4.32 10.11
CA GLY A 775 50.28 4.84 8.81
C GLY A 775 49.87 3.97 7.60
N MET A 776 49.07 2.93 7.83
CA MET A 776 48.49 2.10 6.78
C MET A 776 46.98 2.31 6.71
N MET A 777 46.45 2.32 5.50
CA MET A 777 45.03 2.23 5.21
C MET A 777 44.69 0.78 4.86
N GLN A 778 43.61 0.27 5.43
CA GLN A 778 42.99 -0.99 5.08
C GLN A 778 41.56 -0.71 4.58
N LEU A 779 41.28 -1.04 3.33
CA LEU A 779 39.95 -1.00 2.73
C LEU A 779 39.46 -2.44 2.53
N ASP A 780 38.55 -2.87 3.39
CA ASP A 780 37.87 -4.16 3.32
C ASP A 780 36.57 -4.02 2.54
N LEU A 781 36.51 -4.58 1.33
CA LEU A 781 35.31 -4.66 0.53
C LEU A 781 34.63 -6.01 0.76
N ARG A 782 33.37 -5.98 1.21
CA ARG A 782 32.46 -7.13 1.26
C ARG A 782 31.31 -6.90 0.26
N PRO A 783 31.60 -7.02 -1.04
CA PRO A 783 30.63 -6.72 -2.08
C PRO A 783 29.58 -7.84 -2.17
N PHE A 784 28.37 -7.63 -1.63
CA PHE A 784 27.23 -8.53 -1.86
C PHE A 784 26.30 -7.93 -2.94
N PHE A 785 26.79 -7.86 -4.16
CA PHE A 785 26.02 -7.28 -5.25
C PHE A 785 25.34 -8.37 -6.04
N GLY A 786 24.05 -8.56 -5.84
CA GLY A 786 23.26 -9.44 -6.69
C GLY A 786 22.30 -8.67 -7.57
N ALA A 787 21.98 -9.25 -8.72
CA ALA A 787 20.92 -8.75 -9.57
C ALA A 787 20.19 -9.90 -10.23
N GLU A 788 18.91 -9.68 -10.54
CA GLU A 788 18.20 -10.59 -11.44
C GLU A 788 18.87 -10.58 -12.80
N CYS A 789 19.18 -11.76 -13.32
CA CYS A 789 19.82 -11.99 -14.61
C CYS A 789 18.97 -12.99 -15.40
N ILE A 790 19.02 -12.93 -16.73
CA ILE A 790 18.46 -14.00 -17.56
C ILE A 790 19.46 -15.14 -17.55
N VAL A 791 19.04 -16.29 -17.03
CA VAL A 791 19.84 -17.50 -17.01
C VAL A 791 19.22 -18.54 -17.95
N GLY A 792 20.00 -18.97 -18.92
CA GLY A 792 19.71 -20.09 -19.81
C GLY A 792 20.52 -21.33 -19.43
N ARG A 793 19.84 -22.45 -19.20
CA ARG A 793 20.44 -23.77 -18.98
C ARG A 793 19.91 -24.75 -20.00
N SER A 794 20.81 -25.44 -20.70
CA SER A 794 20.48 -26.47 -21.68
C SER A 794 21.26 -27.74 -21.36
N GLU A 795 20.54 -28.85 -21.22
CA GLU A 795 21.11 -30.18 -21.02
C GLU A 795 20.62 -31.11 -22.12
N GLN A 796 21.56 -31.61 -22.93
CA GLN A 796 21.28 -32.51 -24.03
C GLN A 796 21.97 -33.86 -23.76
N GLY A 797 21.22 -34.96 -23.78
CA GLY A 797 21.76 -36.32 -23.58
C GLY A 797 21.03 -37.39 -24.39
N ARG A 798 21.50 -38.65 -24.34
CA ARG A 798 21.02 -39.82 -25.14
C ARG A 798 19.52 -40.20 -25.03
N GLY A 799 18.69 -39.40 -24.38
CA GLY A 799 17.25 -39.63 -24.30
C GLY A 799 16.46 -38.58 -23.54
N ARG A 800 17.09 -37.47 -23.13
CA ARG A 800 16.45 -36.35 -22.44
C ARG A 800 17.09 -35.07 -22.93
N ASN A 801 16.26 -34.17 -23.44
CA ASN A 801 16.64 -32.80 -23.75
C ASN A 801 15.79 -31.91 -22.83
N TRP A 802 16.46 -31.06 -22.08
CA TRP A 802 15.81 -30.07 -21.24
C TRP A 802 16.46 -28.73 -21.51
N SER A 803 15.64 -27.70 -21.67
CA SER A 803 16.08 -26.31 -21.66
C SER A 803 15.21 -25.53 -20.68
N LYS A 804 15.84 -24.77 -19.79
CA LYS A 804 15.17 -23.81 -18.92
C LYS A 804 15.84 -22.47 -19.10
N ALA A 805 15.05 -21.45 -19.41
CA ALA A 805 15.48 -20.06 -19.35
C ALA A 805 14.57 -19.32 -18.39
N GLY A 806 15.12 -18.44 -17.57
CA GLY A 806 14.33 -17.65 -16.64
C GLY A 806 15.17 -16.65 -15.87
N PRO A 807 14.51 -15.74 -15.14
CA PRO A 807 15.17 -14.87 -14.20
C PRO A 807 15.79 -15.69 -13.06
N GLU A 808 17.06 -15.44 -12.75
CA GLU A 808 17.71 -15.92 -11.53
C GLU A 808 18.54 -14.78 -10.92
N TYR A 809 18.58 -14.69 -9.59
CA TYR A 809 19.39 -13.71 -8.88
C TYR A 809 20.84 -14.18 -8.80
N LEU A 810 21.77 -13.43 -9.37
CA LEU A 810 23.20 -13.76 -9.41
C LEU A 810 24.05 -12.66 -8.77
N SER A 811 25.06 -13.04 -7.98
CA SER A 811 26.00 -12.12 -7.32
C SER A 811 27.26 -11.86 -8.17
N LEU A 812 27.81 -10.64 -8.10
CA LEU A 812 29.10 -10.23 -8.67
C LEU A 812 30.21 -11.22 -8.32
N LEU A 813 30.23 -11.71 -7.08
CA LEU A 813 31.21 -12.68 -6.61
C LEU A 813 30.68 -14.11 -6.49
N GLY A 814 29.45 -14.37 -6.95
CA GLY A 814 28.88 -15.72 -6.91
C GLY A 814 29.78 -16.71 -7.66
N GLY A 815 30.35 -17.67 -6.95
CA GLY A 815 31.29 -18.64 -7.52
C GLY A 815 32.72 -18.14 -7.66
N VAL A 816 33.11 -17.01 -7.06
CA VAL A 816 34.50 -16.52 -6.98
C VAL A 816 34.99 -16.66 -5.53
N TYR A 817 36.15 -17.27 -5.30
CA TYR A 817 36.69 -17.45 -3.95
C TYR A 817 38.12 -16.86 -3.80
N PRO A 818 38.39 -16.08 -2.72
CA PRO A 818 37.45 -15.62 -1.68
C PRO A 818 36.43 -14.55 -2.15
N GLU A 819 35.33 -14.45 -1.42
CA GLU A 819 34.22 -13.50 -1.66
C GLU A 819 34.41 -12.13 -0.98
N HIS A 820 35.60 -11.84 -0.44
CA HIS A 820 35.93 -10.57 0.20
C HIS A 820 37.33 -10.12 -0.22
N PHE A 821 37.52 -8.80 -0.34
CA PHE A 821 38.80 -8.22 -0.74
C PHE A 821 39.30 -7.24 0.32
N THR A 822 40.54 -7.42 0.72
CA THR A 822 41.23 -6.50 1.64
C THR A 822 42.36 -5.81 0.88
N ILE A 823 42.29 -4.48 0.80
CA ILE A 823 43.32 -3.65 0.18
C ILE A 823 44.08 -2.93 1.29
N ILE A 824 45.38 -3.17 1.40
CA ILE A 824 46.25 -2.54 2.40
C ILE A 824 47.27 -1.69 1.66
N GLU A 825 47.31 -0.39 1.92
CA GLU A 825 48.22 0.57 1.29
C GLU A 825 48.79 1.58 2.31
N PRO A 826 49.98 2.16 2.07
CA PRO A 826 50.55 3.18 2.95
C PRO A 826 49.75 4.49 2.88
N ASN A 827 48.98 4.78 3.92
CA ASN A 827 48.26 6.05 4.11
C ASN A 827 47.83 6.19 5.57
N ASP A 828 48.13 7.32 6.19
CA ASP A 828 47.83 7.60 7.61
C ASP A 828 46.50 8.35 7.82
N GLY A 829 45.71 8.54 6.76
CA GLY A 829 44.46 9.31 6.78
C GLY A 829 44.66 10.83 6.73
N SER A 830 45.90 11.31 6.57
CA SER A 830 46.19 12.75 6.42
C SER A 830 45.84 13.29 5.03
N SER A 831 45.81 12.43 4.02
CA SER A 831 45.49 12.82 2.65
C SER A 831 43.98 13.02 2.48
N GLU A 832 43.55 14.12 1.85
CA GLU A 832 42.13 14.35 1.57
C GLU A 832 41.58 13.43 0.48
N VAL A 833 42.45 12.87 -0.37
CA VAL A 833 42.08 11.96 -1.47
C VAL A 833 43.05 10.80 -1.49
N ILE A 834 42.53 9.59 -1.66
CA ILE A 834 43.26 8.33 -1.77
C ILE A 834 42.75 7.61 -3.01
N GLU A 835 43.62 7.32 -3.97
CA GLU A 835 43.25 6.57 -5.18
C GLU A 835 44.22 5.43 -5.43
N GLY A 836 43.71 4.34 -6.00
CA GLY A 836 44.53 3.16 -6.25
C GLY A 836 43.85 2.13 -7.13
N THR A 837 44.62 1.13 -7.53
CA THR A 837 44.14 -0.05 -8.27
C THR A 837 44.84 -1.27 -7.73
N LYS A 838 44.06 -2.28 -7.32
CA LYS A 838 44.55 -3.56 -6.82
C LYS A 838 44.08 -4.68 -7.73
N THR A 839 45.01 -5.50 -8.19
CA THR A 839 44.72 -6.72 -8.94
C THR A 839 44.99 -7.92 -8.05
N PHE A 840 44.04 -8.85 -8.03
CA PHE A 840 44.09 -10.11 -7.33
C PHE A 840 44.11 -11.24 -8.36
N ASP A 841 45.29 -11.83 -8.54
CA ASP A 841 45.50 -12.95 -9.46
C ASP A 841 45.25 -14.29 -8.74
N TYR A 842 44.88 -15.33 -9.50
CA TYR A 842 44.75 -16.73 -9.04
C TYR A 842 43.60 -17.01 -8.06
N TYR A 843 42.46 -16.34 -8.25
CA TYR A 843 41.25 -16.66 -7.51
C TYR A 843 40.53 -17.83 -8.20
N ASN A 844 39.82 -18.64 -7.41
CA ASN A 844 39.07 -19.78 -7.96
C ASN A 844 37.67 -19.34 -8.35
N GLY A 845 37.39 -19.34 -9.65
CA GLY A 845 36.07 -19.23 -10.25
C GLY A 845 35.38 -20.59 -10.39
N SER A 846 34.05 -20.59 -10.34
CA SER A 846 33.20 -21.75 -10.55
C SER A 846 31.93 -21.31 -11.28
N LEU A 847 31.54 -22.07 -12.30
CA LEU A 847 30.30 -21.91 -13.03
C LEU A 847 29.61 -23.27 -13.15
N PRO A 848 28.29 -23.32 -13.43
CA PRO A 848 27.63 -24.58 -13.75
C PRO A 848 28.41 -25.34 -14.84
N TYR A 849 28.53 -26.66 -14.68
CA TYR A 849 29.30 -27.56 -15.56
C TYR A 849 30.82 -27.42 -15.57
N VAL A 850 31.40 -26.36 -15.00
CA VAL A 850 32.86 -26.15 -14.92
C VAL A 850 33.25 -25.68 -13.53
N SER A 851 33.71 -26.62 -12.70
CA SER A 851 34.23 -26.32 -11.36
C SER A 851 35.71 -25.95 -11.42
N ASN A 852 36.08 -24.84 -10.78
CA ASN A 852 37.45 -24.38 -10.54
C ASN A 852 38.21 -23.96 -11.80
N PHE A 853 38.29 -22.65 -12.01
CA PHE A 853 39.17 -22.02 -13.00
C PHE A 853 39.75 -20.72 -12.46
N ASP A 854 40.89 -20.29 -12.98
CA ASP A 854 41.50 -19.03 -12.53
C ASP A 854 40.67 -17.83 -12.99
N VAL A 855 40.44 -16.89 -12.08
CA VAL A 855 39.89 -15.57 -12.37
C VAL A 855 40.83 -14.48 -11.87
N VAL A 856 40.81 -13.36 -12.58
CA VAL A 856 41.50 -12.11 -12.21
C VAL A 856 40.45 -11.13 -11.73
N VAL A 857 40.61 -10.64 -10.50
CA VAL A 857 39.77 -9.57 -9.95
C VAL A 857 40.58 -8.28 -9.89
N THR A 858 40.07 -7.21 -10.49
CA THR A 858 40.67 -5.87 -10.43
C THR A 858 39.73 -4.92 -9.71
N VAL A 859 40.21 -4.27 -8.65
CA VAL A 859 39.50 -3.25 -7.90
C VAL A 859 40.19 -1.91 -8.10
N LYS A 860 39.53 -0.94 -8.74
CA LYS A 860 39.93 0.46 -8.72
C LYS A 860 39.12 1.19 -7.66
N TYR A 861 39.73 2.11 -6.95
CA TYR A 861 39.04 2.89 -5.92
C TYR A 861 39.60 4.31 -5.88
N GLN A 862 38.73 5.24 -5.52
CA GLN A 862 39.06 6.61 -5.21
C GLN A 862 38.22 7.00 -3.99
N LEU A 863 38.86 7.17 -2.84
CA LEU A 863 38.28 7.64 -1.60
C LEU A 863 38.65 9.10 -1.41
N TRP A 864 37.76 9.90 -0.87
CA TRP A 864 38.07 11.26 -0.46
C TRP A 864 37.37 11.59 0.84
N LYS A 865 38.07 12.30 1.71
CA LYS A 865 37.42 12.96 2.83
C LYS A 865 36.64 14.10 2.24
N ASN A 866 35.35 14.21 2.54
CA ASN A 866 34.48 15.18 1.88
C ASN A 866 34.81 16.62 2.35
N GLY A 867 35.95 17.18 1.90
CA GLY A 867 36.27 18.61 1.76
C GLY A 867 35.90 19.10 0.34
N PRO A 868 35.46 20.37 0.14
CA PRO A 868 34.87 20.81 -1.13
C PRO A 868 35.73 20.29 -2.28
N PRO A 869 35.15 19.68 -3.34
CA PRO A 869 35.97 19.16 -4.43
C PRO A 869 36.91 20.28 -4.85
N PRO A 870 38.23 20.05 -4.94
CA PRO A 870 39.16 21.08 -5.34
C PRO A 870 38.59 21.69 -6.62
N LYS A 871 38.34 23.01 -6.62
CA LYS A 871 37.74 23.72 -7.77
C LYS A 871 38.42 23.19 -9.02
N ASN A 872 37.68 22.44 -9.85
CA ASN A 872 38.21 21.81 -11.04
C ASN A 872 39.08 22.84 -11.77
N LYS A 873 40.40 22.66 -11.72
CA LYS A 873 41.29 23.37 -12.65
C LYS A 873 40.95 22.75 -13.99
N ARG A 874 40.18 23.50 -14.78
CA ARG A 874 39.75 23.15 -16.14
C ARG A 874 40.84 22.33 -16.84
N ARG A 875 40.48 21.09 -17.24
CA ARG A 875 41.26 20.33 -18.21
C ARG A 875 41.33 21.09 -19.52
#